data_AF-A0A7W4ZSR1-F1
#
_entry.id   AF-A0A7W4ZSR1-F1
#
_cell.length_a   1.000
_cell.length_b   1.000
_cell.length_c   1.000
_cell.angle_alpha   90.00
_cell.angle_beta   90.00
_cell.angle_gamma   90.00
#
_symmetry.space_group_name_H-M   'P 1'
#
loop_
_entity.id
_entity.type
_entity.pdbx_description
1 polymer ?
#
loop_
_entity_poly.entity_id
_entity_poly.type
_entity_poly.pdbx_seq_one_letter_code
_entity_poly.pdbx_strand_id
1 'polypeptide(L)'
;MPEDSTACGLRRVLNLLADCGVTLSQEELLDTLWLARQLTGSPESLPLQRDATPSVAPPPTPVAPDRRRPHTAPGGRAGLYGAPRLETRPEPETASSVPEPETPQPAAMPQDDETRAMPLRVPEAKALADELLIGRVLRPLKQSRPSTSRYDFDEEATVHALAETGLPDVVLRPAPERWLDLALVVDDGTSMLLWQRLATELHALLRRAGAFRMIRAYGLHTRGDEVHLRGRPFSAEANRIPTDLIADPTGRTLILLVSDGVGRAWRDGRMHSTLNGWARCGPTAVVHALPRRMWGGSGLRSQRWQVTSERRGSANTEWGVADPVLPRHMVSFRGVPVPVLEPAPAALAAWVRLVASPASSATLPLLAAPGSSGARPVDTGLPRLRRFHAAASPEAYRLAAHLAGVAPLSLPVMRLVQAAIPWADTANLAEVFLGGLLRPLPGPPGESLPPQHQLFDFDSDIGSILLNAVPLADVVETGRTVSARLERLAGRSPEFPAWLAHPEGTERIPSSTRAFAAIGPRLAARFGVGSLERRMGSVWRPLRSGDPWRIGPYTVHARGVGDGLCRKFLGRDPDGTEVVVVTADGQFVRGLGAEAQALQLIGGQCAPRLVASGLDDDEPWIAQTPPHSPDGIPAEPLATVLARGDLEPDAALELARHLCEAVDTSHRADMAHEDLTPETVRCLGRTVILTDWFRSSYRSERGIDRDIAALGTLLARLITFAPGDLGELRELIEACDPAHRGFRPTAGQLVEVLAARLGMQGDDGKLVAAMDARARTELIRTRVRSCRQVAVLGPGGTSGKSTTAALLATVFATERGGGTIVVDADPGVGTLGFRVNENQGRGMTALTRALSRIKNVRDFDPYLSTMRSGAHVLTDLVGLPTPDPAPIQRVYDLLRQHYEILITDSHSTDLDESKHSVLNPAHQLVIVAESLDALMAFEGKQYFNRLLGLGYKELLSRSVIVLSTTAPVRRRRQGEVGIAERPAELRHLCRGIVAIPHSPYLANAGEADLGGLDHELRDAYYALAALVAQSFNAA
;
A
#
# COMPACT_ATOMS: atom_id res chain seq x y z
N MET A 1 -15.25 27.34 1.71
CA MET A 1 -14.27 28.44 1.75
C MET A 1 -14.48 29.21 3.05
N PRO A 2 -13.64 29.07 4.08
CA PRO A 2 -13.47 30.12 5.07
C PRO A 2 -12.34 31.05 4.60
N GLU A 3 -12.66 32.34 4.52
CA GLU A 3 -11.78 33.40 4.04
C GLU A 3 -10.59 33.64 4.99
N ASP A 4 -9.42 33.88 4.40
CA ASP A 4 -8.19 34.29 5.09
C ASP A 4 -8.41 35.56 5.92
N SER A 5 -8.44 35.40 7.26
CA SER A 5 -8.68 36.50 8.20
C SER A 5 -7.58 37.57 8.25
N THR A 6 -6.41 37.29 7.66
CA THR A 6 -5.30 38.26 7.55
C THR A 6 -5.50 39.26 6.41
N ALA A 7 -6.22 38.87 5.34
CA ALA A 7 -6.49 39.76 4.19
C ALA A 7 -7.51 40.88 4.54
N CYS A 8 -8.35 40.66 5.56
CA CYS A 8 -9.41 41.58 5.94
C CYS A 8 -8.90 42.86 6.65
N GLY A 9 -7.82 42.77 7.43
CA GLY A 9 -7.27 43.90 8.19
C GLY A 9 -6.66 44.99 7.31
N LEU A 10 -5.77 44.60 6.38
CA LEU A 10 -5.07 45.54 5.49
C LEU A 10 -6.05 46.25 4.56
N ARG A 11 -7.01 45.50 3.99
CA ARG A 11 -8.02 46.06 3.08
C ARG A 11 -8.93 47.06 3.79
N ARG A 12 -9.27 46.80 5.06
CA ARG A 12 -10.04 47.73 5.89
C ARG A 12 -9.27 49.02 6.22
N VAL A 13 -7.97 48.91 6.49
CA VAL A 13 -7.10 50.08 6.75
C VAL A 13 -6.89 50.91 5.48
N LEU A 14 -6.64 50.26 4.34
CA LEU A 14 -6.51 50.92 3.05
C LEU A 14 -7.80 51.64 2.65
N ASN A 15 -8.97 51.03 2.88
CA ASN A 15 -10.25 51.69 2.65
C ASN A 15 -10.44 52.90 3.58
N LEU A 16 -10.11 52.79 4.87
CA LEU A 16 -10.16 53.92 5.81
C LEU A 16 -9.21 55.07 5.43
N LEU A 17 -8.01 54.77 4.95
CA LEU A 17 -7.06 55.78 4.47
C LEU A 17 -7.54 56.44 3.17
N ALA A 18 -8.10 55.65 2.25
CA ALA A 18 -8.72 56.15 1.04
C ALA A 18 -9.95 57.03 1.33
N ASP A 19 -10.78 56.65 2.30
CA ASP A 19 -11.93 57.43 2.79
C ASP A 19 -11.48 58.75 3.44
N CYS A 20 -10.26 58.80 3.99
CA CYS A 20 -9.61 60.00 4.50
C CYS A 20 -8.82 60.78 3.42
N GLY A 21 -8.91 60.41 2.15
CA GLY A 21 -8.23 61.08 1.03
C GLY A 21 -6.74 60.77 0.89
N VAL A 22 -6.24 59.75 1.60
CA VAL A 22 -4.84 59.32 1.56
C VAL A 22 -4.73 58.03 0.74
N THR A 23 -4.33 58.15 -0.51
CA THR A 23 -4.01 57.01 -1.39
C THR A 23 -2.52 56.73 -1.35
N LEU A 24 -2.11 55.63 -0.72
CA LEU A 24 -0.70 55.23 -0.65
C LEU A 24 -0.34 54.33 -1.84
N SER A 25 0.82 54.58 -2.44
CA SER A 25 1.44 53.63 -3.36
C SER A 25 1.88 52.36 -2.61
N GLN A 26 2.22 51.31 -3.35
CA GLN A 26 2.70 50.06 -2.75
C GLN A 26 3.98 50.27 -1.93
N GLU A 27 4.89 51.14 -2.38
CA GLU A 27 6.12 51.48 -1.66
C GLU A 27 5.81 52.33 -0.42
N GLU A 28 4.96 53.34 -0.54
CA GLU A 28 4.55 54.19 0.59
C GLU A 28 3.80 53.41 1.66
N LEU A 29 3.01 52.40 1.26
CA LEU A 29 2.34 51.50 2.20
C LEU A 29 3.36 50.65 2.98
N LEU A 30 4.38 50.13 2.29
CA LEU A 30 5.45 49.36 2.93
C LEU A 30 6.28 50.24 3.87
N ASP A 31 6.61 51.45 3.46
CA ASP A 31 7.32 52.44 4.28
C ASP A 31 6.49 52.88 5.49
N THR A 32 5.18 53.06 5.31
CA THR A 32 4.26 53.42 6.41
C THR A 32 4.12 52.29 7.42
N LEU A 33 3.99 51.03 6.96
CA LEU A 33 3.95 49.87 7.84
C LEU A 33 5.27 49.62 8.54
N TRP A 34 6.39 49.90 7.86
CA TRP A 34 7.73 49.86 8.43
C TRP A 34 7.91 50.95 9.50
N LEU A 35 7.54 52.20 9.21
CA LEU A 35 7.58 53.32 10.16
C LEU A 35 6.66 53.08 11.36
N ALA A 36 5.43 52.61 11.14
CA ALA A 36 4.47 52.31 12.19
C ALA A 36 4.97 51.22 13.16
N ARG A 37 5.75 50.26 12.65
CA ARG A 37 6.38 49.22 13.48
C ARG A 37 7.58 49.74 14.28
N GLN A 38 8.24 50.81 13.82
CA GLN A 38 9.38 51.43 14.50
C GLN A 38 8.98 52.55 15.46
N LEU A 39 7.81 53.15 15.26
CA LEU A 39 7.21 54.14 16.17
C LEU A 39 6.58 53.42 17.37
N THR A 40 7.39 52.86 18.27
CA THR A 40 6.92 52.29 19.54
C THR A 40 6.69 53.39 20.57
N GLY A 41 5.58 54.10 20.46
CA GLY A 41 5.08 55.04 21.45
C GLY A 41 3.59 54.82 21.71
N SER A 42 3.12 55.10 22.94
CA SER A 42 1.68 55.20 23.20
C SER A 42 1.09 56.25 22.24
N PRO A 43 -0.12 56.09 21.67
CA PRO A 43 -0.69 57.03 20.69
C PRO A 43 -0.69 58.50 21.15
N GLU A 44 -0.68 58.74 22.46
CA GLU A 44 -0.58 60.04 23.12
C GLU A 44 0.79 60.74 22.99
N SER A 45 1.82 60.04 22.52
CA SER A 45 3.20 60.56 22.38
C SER A 45 3.55 61.02 20.95
N LEU A 46 2.59 60.96 20.02
CA LEU A 46 2.78 61.41 18.64
C LEU A 46 2.61 62.94 18.52
N PRO A 47 3.50 63.63 17.78
CA PRO A 47 3.57 65.10 17.78
C PRO A 47 2.36 65.84 17.21
N LEU A 48 1.46 65.14 16.49
CA LEU A 48 0.29 65.71 15.82
C LEU A 48 -0.96 65.90 16.71
N GLN A 49 -0.92 65.49 17.98
CA GLN A 49 -2.06 65.64 18.90
C GLN A 49 -2.01 66.88 19.81
N ARG A 50 -0.99 67.74 19.66
CA ARG A 50 -0.82 68.93 20.53
C ARG A 50 -1.80 70.07 20.27
N ASP A 51 -2.49 70.10 19.13
CA ASP A 51 -3.37 71.22 18.74
C ASP A 51 -4.87 70.98 18.95
N ALA A 52 -5.27 69.87 19.58
CA ALA A 52 -6.68 69.60 19.89
C ALA A 52 -6.90 69.44 21.40
N THR A 53 -7.06 70.56 22.12
CA THR A 53 -7.62 70.63 23.48
C THR A 53 -9.06 71.18 23.43
N PRO A 54 -9.96 70.97 24.43
CA PRO A 54 -9.66 70.75 25.85
C PRO A 54 -10.34 69.57 26.56
N SER A 55 -9.66 69.18 27.63
CA SER A 55 -10.01 68.18 28.64
C SER A 55 -11.17 68.66 29.54
N VAL A 56 -12.16 67.78 29.74
CA VAL A 56 -13.10 67.85 30.87
C VAL A 56 -12.87 66.61 31.72
N ALA A 57 -12.31 66.81 32.91
CA ALA A 57 -12.01 65.76 33.87
C ALA A 57 -13.26 65.39 34.70
N PRO A 58 -13.53 64.09 34.95
CA PRO A 58 -14.39 63.65 36.04
C PRO A 58 -13.58 63.48 37.35
N PRO A 59 -14.23 63.52 38.53
CA PRO A 59 -13.56 63.63 39.82
C PRO A 59 -12.94 62.29 40.29
N PRO A 60 -11.97 62.32 41.21
CA PRO A 60 -11.25 61.15 41.68
C PRO A 60 -11.93 60.50 42.89
N THR A 61 -11.80 59.17 43.00
CA THR A 61 -12.05 58.42 44.24
C THR A 61 -10.84 57.52 44.52
N PRO A 62 -10.42 57.36 45.79
CA PRO A 62 -9.01 57.25 46.15
C PRO A 62 -8.49 55.82 46.29
N VAL A 63 -7.18 55.68 46.07
CA VAL A 63 -6.35 54.51 46.41
C VAL A 63 -5.74 54.71 47.79
N ALA A 64 -5.63 53.62 48.57
CA ALA A 64 -4.84 53.50 49.78
C ALA A 64 -3.97 52.21 49.72
N PRO A 65 -2.82 52.16 50.43
CA PRO A 65 -1.57 51.75 49.80
C PRO A 65 -0.85 50.52 50.41
N ASP A 66 0.12 50.09 49.61
CA ASP A 66 1.24 49.15 49.82
C ASP A 66 2.10 49.40 51.08
N ARG A 67 2.70 48.34 51.67
CA ARG A 67 3.98 48.41 52.44
C ARG A 67 4.54 47.03 52.87
N ARG A 68 5.49 46.54 52.05
CA ARG A 68 6.86 46.00 52.33
C ARG A 68 7.34 45.54 53.73
N ARG A 69 8.00 44.35 53.70
CA ARG A 69 9.34 43.92 54.26
C ARG A 69 9.47 43.61 55.78
N PRO A 70 10.57 42.99 56.32
CA PRO A 70 11.55 41.98 55.82
C PRO A 70 12.07 40.92 56.89
N HIS A 71 12.97 40.01 56.45
CA HIS A 71 14.04 39.20 57.10
C HIS A 71 14.13 38.92 58.63
N THR A 72 14.48 37.67 59.00
CA THR A 72 15.66 37.30 59.84
C THR A 72 15.90 35.77 59.91
N ALA A 73 17.17 35.37 59.98
CA ALA A 73 17.74 34.15 60.58
C ALA A 73 18.92 34.64 61.50
N PRO A 74 19.67 33.87 62.34
CA PRO A 74 19.79 32.39 62.50
C PRO A 74 19.99 31.85 63.97
N GLY A 75 20.23 30.52 64.12
CA GLY A 75 20.86 29.85 65.29
C GLY A 75 19.90 28.97 66.13
N GLY A 76 20.22 27.78 66.67
CA GLY A 76 21.41 26.93 66.71
C GLY A 76 21.24 25.84 67.80
N ARG A 77 21.50 24.56 67.45
CA ARG A 77 21.91 23.35 68.24
C ARG A 77 21.34 23.06 69.65
N ALA A 78 20.77 21.84 69.83
CA ALA A 78 21.29 20.72 70.67
C ALA A 78 20.22 19.64 70.93
N GLY A 79 20.62 18.35 70.96
CA GLY A 79 19.87 17.27 71.62
C GLY A 79 19.70 15.97 70.82
N LEU A 80 20.51 14.96 71.13
CA LEU A 80 20.55 13.60 70.58
C LEU A 80 19.58 12.62 71.27
N TYR A 81 19.37 11.49 70.59
CA TYR A 81 18.92 10.13 71.01
C TYR A 81 17.42 9.77 70.92
N GLY A 82 17.14 8.72 70.13
CA GLY A 82 16.00 7.80 70.36
C GLY A 82 15.25 7.33 69.10
N ALA A 83 15.68 6.23 68.48
CA ALA A 83 14.74 5.30 67.82
C ALA A 83 13.90 4.59 68.93
N PRO A 84 12.72 3.93 68.69
CA PRO A 84 12.29 3.26 67.45
C PRO A 84 10.76 3.21 67.15
N ARG A 85 10.44 2.41 66.10
CA ARG A 85 9.23 1.58 65.82
C ARG A 85 8.06 2.13 64.99
N LEU A 86 7.81 1.38 63.91
CA LEU A 86 6.58 1.28 63.13
C LEU A 86 5.43 0.76 64.00
N GLU A 87 4.24 1.33 63.81
CA GLU A 87 2.99 0.60 63.92
C GLU A 87 1.91 1.19 62.99
N THR A 88 1.04 0.27 62.60
CA THR A 88 0.05 0.21 61.52
C THR A 88 -1.18 1.08 61.71
N ARG A 89 -1.90 1.38 60.62
CA ARG A 89 -3.19 2.10 60.60
C ARG A 89 -4.32 1.14 60.17
N PRO A 90 -5.54 1.20 60.75
CA PRO A 90 -6.54 0.12 60.68
C PRO A 90 -7.60 0.29 59.57
N GLU A 91 -8.21 -0.84 59.20
CA GLU A 91 -9.38 -1.02 58.32
C GLU A 91 -10.72 -0.75 59.02
N PRO A 92 -11.84 -0.60 58.29
CA PRO A 92 -13.17 -0.86 58.81
C PRO A 92 -13.92 -2.01 58.08
N GLU A 93 -14.29 -2.96 58.94
CA GLU A 93 -15.30 -4.02 59.01
C GLU A 93 -16.35 -4.29 57.92
N THR A 94 -16.59 -5.60 57.79
CA THR A 94 -17.62 -6.35 57.06
C THR A 94 -18.94 -6.47 57.85
N ALA A 95 -20.06 -6.53 57.13
CA ALA A 95 -21.32 -7.11 57.63
C ALA A 95 -21.78 -8.21 56.66
N SER A 96 -21.91 -9.42 57.20
CA SER A 96 -22.22 -10.67 56.52
C SER A 96 -23.73 -10.93 56.55
N SER A 97 -24.31 -11.35 55.42
CA SER A 97 -25.57 -12.10 55.41
C SER A 97 -25.51 -13.13 54.28
N VAL A 98 -25.60 -14.39 54.67
CA VAL A 98 -25.66 -15.58 53.80
C VAL A 98 -27.13 -15.84 53.43
N PRO A 99 -27.40 -16.26 52.18
CA PRO A 99 -28.20 -17.47 52.00
C PRO A 99 -27.49 -18.54 51.15
N GLU A 100 -28.04 -19.74 51.32
CA GLU A 100 -27.60 -21.11 51.01
C GLU A 100 -27.25 -21.47 49.55
N PRO A 101 -26.63 -22.66 49.35
CA PRO A 101 -25.90 -23.01 48.14
C PRO A 101 -26.83 -23.55 47.04
N GLU A 102 -26.94 -22.82 45.94
CA GLU A 102 -27.43 -23.39 44.69
C GLU A 102 -26.32 -24.20 44.01
N THR A 103 -26.75 -25.34 43.50
CA THR A 103 -25.99 -26.40 42.85
C THR A 103 -25.11 -25.83 41.72
N PRO A 104 -23.85 -26.27 41.56
CA PRO A 104 -22.98 -25.74 40.52
C PRO A 104 -23.53 -26.11 39.14
N GLN A 105 -24.16 -25.13 38.48
CA GLN A 105 -24.21 -25.12 37.03
C GLN A 105 -22.76 -24.99 36.55
N PRO A 106 -22.30 -25.82 35.60
CA PRO A 106 -20.99 -25.65 35.01
C PRO A 106 -21.00 -24.30 34.30
N ALA A 107 -20.36 -23.30 34.91
CA ALA A 107 -19.97 -22.11 34.21
C ALA A 107 -19.14 -22.59 33.03
N ALA A 108 -19.63 -22.36 31.81
CA ALA A 108 -18.84 -22.55 30.63
C ALA A 108 -17.55 -21.76 30.84
N MET A 109 -16.44 -22.47 31.00
CA MET A 109 -15.12 -21.86 30.89
C MET A 109 -15.14 -21.03 29.61
N PRO A 110 -14.60 -19.81 29.59
CA PRO A 110 -14.17 -19.24 28.32
C PRO A 110 -13.27 -20.31 27.73
N GLN A 111 -13.65 -20.87 26.58
CA GLN A 111 -12.71 -21.68 25.83
C GLN A 111 -11.55 -20.74 25.53
N ASP A 112 -10.41 -20.98 26.18
CA ASP A 112 -9.11 -20.43 25.81
C ASP A 112 -8.81 -20.93 24.40
N ASP A 113 -9.39 -20.25 23.42
CA ASP A 113 -9.06 -20.40 22.02
C ASP A 113 -7.78 -19.59 21.80
N GLU A 114 -6.69 -20.05 22.42
CA GLU A 114 -5.35 -19.49 22.30
C GLU A 114 -4.53 -20.40 21.39
N THR A 115 -4.05 -19.85 20.27
CA THR A 115 -3.18 -20.59 19.34
C THR A 115 -1.74 -20.47 19.81
N ARG A 116 -1.07 -21.59 20.05
CA ARG A 116 0.36 -21.61 20.37
C ARG A 116 1.19 -21.06 19.20
N ALA A 117 2.27 -20.36 19.49
CA ALA A 117 3.10 -19.72 18.47
C ALA A 117 4.58 -19.57 18.84
N MET A 118 5.39 -19.27 17.83
CA MET A 118 6.83 -19.02 17.97
C MET A 118 7.22 -17.62 17.44
N PRO A 119 8.10 -16.86 18.11
CA PRO A 119 8.55 -15.54 17.66
C PRO A 119 9.63 -15.60 16.55
N LEU A 120 9.47 -14.84 15.47
CA LEU A 120 10.36 -14.79 14.30
C LEU A 120 10.92 -13.39 14.04
N ARG A 121 12.22 -13.24 13.75
CA ARG A 121 12.99 -11.97 13.90
C ARG A 121 13.48 -11.39 12.54
N VAL A 122 13.20 -10.11 12.23
CA VAL A 122 13.43 -9.38 10.97
C VAL A 122 14.51 -8.30 11.15
N PRO A 123 15.55 -8.26 10.30
CA PRO A 123 16.58 -7.22 10.31
C PRO A 123 16.09 -5.94 9.62
N GLU A 124 16.30 -4.82 10.29
CA GLU A 124 16.07 -3.47 9.77
C GLU A 124 17.38 -2.87 9.18
N ALA A 125 17.25 -1.95 8.22
CA ALA A 125 18.36 -1.14 7.72
C ALA A 125 18.85 -0.12 8.77
N LYS A 126 20.11 0.33 8.67
CA LYS A 126 20.68 1.36 9.56
C LYS A 126 19.92 2.68 9.46
N ALA A 127 19.71 3.35 10.59
CA ALA A 127 19.02 4.65 10.64
C ALA A 127 19.99 5.83 10.46
N LEU A 128 21.24 5.68 10.88
CA LEU A 128 22.33 6.64 10.64
C LEU A 128 23.20 6.20 9.46
N ALA A 129 23.11 6.93 8.34
CA ALA A 129 23.91 6.65 7.15
C ALA A 129 25.42 6.93 7.35
N ASP A 130 25.78 8.00 8.07
CA ASP A 130 27.14 8.57 8.12
C ASP A 130 27.83 8.46 9.50
N GLU A 131 27.71 7.32 10.19
CA GLU A 131 28.25 7.13 11.55
C GLU A 131 29.73 7.56 11.69
N LEU A 132 30.56 7.22 10.70
CA LEU A 132 32.00 7.55 10.73
C LEU A 132 32.26 9.05 10.65
N LEU A 133 31.52 9.77 9.81
CA LEU A 133 31.67 11.21 9.68
C LEU A 133 31.13 11.93 10.92
N ILE A 134 30.00 11.48 11.46
CA ILE A 134 29.45 12.01 12.71
C ILE A 134 30.44 11.78 13.87
N GLY A 135 31.05 10.60 13.95
CA GLY A 135 32.10 10.31 14.94
C GLY A 135 33.33 11.23 14.81
N ARG A 136 33.73 11.59 13.59
CA ARG A 136 34.81 12.57 13.34
C ARG A 136 34.40 13.98 13.78
N VAL A 137 33.15 14.37 13.53
CA VAL A 137 32.60 15.67 13.92
C VAL A 137 32.61 15.89 15.43
N LEU A 138 32.47 14.85 16.24
CA LEU A 138 32.49 14.94 17.71
C LEU A 138 33.89 15.08 18.32
N ARG A 139 34.97 14.89 17.55
CA ARG A 139 36.35 14.94 18.05
C ARG A 139 36.71 16.23 18.81
N PRO A 140 36.27 17.44 18.39
CA PRO A 140 36.57 18.67 19.12
C PRO A 140 36.06 18.70 20.56
N LEU A 141 35.06 17.87 20.91
CA LEU A 141 34.55 17.75 22.28
C LEU A 141 35.45 16.86 23.17
N LYS A 142 36.39 16.10 22.61
CA LYS A 142 37.31 15.21 23.34
C LYS A 142 38.44 15.97 24.05
N GLN A 143 38.09 17.04 24.75
CA GLN A 143 39.00 17.81 25.58
C GLN A 143 39.08 17.22 26.98
N SER A 144 40.16 17.51 27.69
CA SER A 144 40.37 17.08 29.06
C SER A 144 40.54 18.30 29.97
N ARG A 145 40.19 18.13 31.24
CA ARG A 145 40.46 19.09 32.31
C ARG A 145 41.08 18.38 33.52
N PRO A 146 41.77 19.10 34.41
CA PRO A 146 42.15 18.55 35.72
C PRO A 146 40.90 18.17 36.51
N SER A 147 40.86 16.94 37.06
CA SER A 147 39.78 16.51 37.95
C SER A 147 39.85 17.24 39.29
N THR A 148 38.71 17.48 39.93
CA THR A 148 38.66 18.12 41.26
C THR A 148 38.57 17.10 42.40
N SER A 149 38.44 15.82 42.09
CA SER A 149 38.25 14.75 43.09
C SER A 149 39.18 13.55 42.89
N ARG A 150 39.71 13.36 41.67
CA ARG A 150 40.64 12.28 41.36
C ARG A 150 42.04 12.85 41.18
N TYR A 151 42.99 12.30 41.92
CA TYR A 151 44.40 12.65 41.83
C TYR A 151 45.22 11.40 41.52
N ASP A 152 46.20 11.56 40.64
CA ASP A 152 47.18 10.55 40.32
C ASP A 152 48.49 10.87 41.04
N PHE A 153 49.26 9.83 41.36
CA PHE A 153 50.59 9.94 41.92
C PHE A 153 51.54 10.59 40.89
N ASP A 154 52.16 11.72 41.25
CA ASP A 154 53.22 12.31 40.43
C ASP A 154 54.55 11.75 40.90
N GLU A 155 54.97 10.66 40.28
CA GLU A 155 56.19 9.93 40.64
C GLU A 155 57.43 10.84 40.57
N GLU A 156 57.58 11.59 39.48
CA GLU A 156 58.74 12.45 39.26
C GLU A 156 58.79 13.60 40.28
N ALA A 157 57.67 14.27 40.51
CA ALA A 157 57.59 15.33 41.51
C ALA A 157 57.77 14.82 42.95
N THR A 158 57.28 13.61 43.25
CA THR A 158 57.47 12.96 44.55
C THR A 158 58.93 12.60 44.78
N VAL A 159 59.60 12.01 43.78
CA VAL A 159 61.03 11.67 43.87
C VAL A 159 61.87 12.94 44.05
N HIS A 160 61.54 14.02 43.33
CA HIS A 160 62.24 15.29 43.47
C HIS A 160 62.06 15.92 44.85
N ALA A 161 60.82 15.98 45.35
CA ALA A 161 60.53 16.50 46.69
C ALA A 161 61.20 15.67 47.81
N LEU A 162 61.22 14.34 47.66
CA LEU A 162 61.92 13.44 48.58
C LEU A 162 63.44 13.66 48.54
N ALA A 163 64.02 13.85 47.35
CA ALA A 163 65.45 14.11 47.19
C ALA A 163 65.87 15.46 47.81
N GLU A 164 65.04 16.50 47.71
CA GLU A 164 65.34 17.82 48.28
C GLU A 164 65.12 17.91 49.80
N THR A 165 64.05 17.28 50.31
CA THR A 165 63.61 17.45 51.70
C THR A 165 64.02 16.31 52.62
N GLY A 166 64.36 15.13 52.07
CA GLY A 166 64.63 13.90 52.82
C GLY A 166 63.38 13.26 53.46
N LEU A 167 62.18 13.80 53.21
CA LEU A 167 60.91 13.32 53.75
C LEU A 167 60.10 12.59 52.67
N PRO A 168 59.46 11.45 52.97
CA PRO A 168 58.65 10.68 52.02
C PRO A 168 57.25 11.30 51.85
N ASP A 169 57.19 12.54 51.39
CA ASP A 169 55.93 13.24 51.07
C ASP A 169 55.50 12.97 49.63
N VAL A 170 54.29 12.44 49.48
CA VAL A 170 53.70 12.10 48.17
C VAL A 170 53.13 13.34 47.50
N VAL A 171 53.64 13.68 46.32
CA VAL A 171 53.10 14.74 45.47
C VAL A 171 52.02 14.16 44.56
N LEU A 172 50.83 14.74 44.64
CA LEU A 172 49.66 14.35 43.86
C LEU A 172 49.38 15.38 42.77
N ARG A 173 49.13 14.92 41.55
CA ARG A 173 48.63 15.77 40.46
C ARG A 173 47.17 15.42 40.13
N PRO A 174 46.31 16.38 39.79
CA PRO A 174 44.94 16.06 39.42
C PRO A 174 44.90 15.20 38.15
N ALA A 175 44.16 14.09 38.19
CA ALA A 175 44.01 13.21 37.05
C ALA A 175 43.25 13.91 35.91
N PRO A 176 43.61 13.72 34.63
CA PRO A 176 42.84 14.28 33.52
C PRO A 176 41.48 13.58 33.38
N GLU A 177 40.40 14.35 33.35
CA GLU A 177 39.03 13.87 33.08
C GLU A 177 38.41 14.60 31.89
N ARG A 178 37.37 14.02 31.29
CA ARG A 178 36.59 14.72 30.26
C ARG A 178 35.85 15.91 30.88
N TRP A 179 35.87 17.03 30.17
CA TRP A 179 35.35 18.29 30.67
C TRP A 179 33.80 18.39 30.70
N LEU A 180 33.10 17.54 29.94
CA LEU A 180 31.64 17.50 29.85
C LEU A 180 31.04 16.14 30.24
N ASP A 181 29.89 16.19 30.90
CA ASP A 181 28.92 15.10 30.99
C ASP A 181 27.85 15.26 29.90
N LEU A 182 27.17 14.17 29.54
CA LEU A 182 26.09 14.18 28.55
C LEU A 182 24.79 13.61 29.14
N ALA A 183 23.73 14.42 29.11
CA ALA A 183 22.36 13.97 29.26
C ALA A 183 21.73 13.83 27.87
N LEU A 184 21.60 12.59 27.40
CA LEU A 184 20.86 12.27 26.18
C LEU A 184 19.39 12.06 26.53
N VAL A 185 18.53 12.98 26.11
CA VAL A 185 17.10 12.92 26.37
C VAL A 185 16.40 12.45 25.08
N VAL A 186 15.51 11.48 25.16
CA VAL A 186 14.78 10.93 24.01
C VAL A 186 13.29 11.04 24.28
N ASP A 187 12.56 11.74 23.42
CA ASP A 187 11.09 11.85 23.48
C ASP A 187 10.43 10.45 23.40
N ASP A 188 9.52 10.16 24.31
CA ASP A 188 8.86 8.86 24.48
C ASP A 188 7.49 8.76 23.79
N GLY A 189 7.22 9.70 22.87
CA GLY A 189 6.06 9.63 21.97
C GLY A 189 5.96 8.30 21.21
N THR A 190 4.75 7.89 20.82
CA THR A 190 4.50 6.67 20.04
C THR A 190 5.04 6.87 18.63
N SER A 191 4.98 8.09 18.10
CA SER A 191 5.64 8.44 16.85
C SER A 191 7.18 8.33 16.94
N MET A 192 7.76 8.46 18.14
CA MET A 192 9.19 8.23 18.36
C MET A 192 9.60 6.75 18.30
N LEU A 193 8.65 5.81 18.27
CA LEU A 193 8.95 4.40 18.00
C LEU A 193 9.49 4.20 16.57
N LEU A 194 9.08 5.04 15.60
CA LEU A 194 9.67 5.07 14.25
C LEU A 194 11.14 5.52 14.26
N TRP A 195 11.58 6.17 15.33
CA TRP A 195 12.91 6.76 15.48
C TRP A 195 13.71 6.14 16.62
N GLN A 196 13.19 5.08 17.25
CA GLN A 196 13.86 4.39 18.36
C GLN A 196 15.26 3.90 17.94
N ARG A 197 15.38 3.35 16.74
CA ARG A 197 16.67 2.91 16.20
C ARG A 197 17.66 4.06 16.02
N LEU A 198 17.21 5.21 15.49
CA LEU A 198 18.03 6.42 15.38
C LEU A 198 18.57 6.84 16.75
N ALA A 199 17.72 6.85 17.78
CA ALA A 199 18.12 7.19 19.14
C ALA A 199 19.13 6.19 19.72
N THR A 200 18.92 4.89 19.51
CA THR A 200 19.83 3.82 19.96
C THR A 200 21.19 3.89 19.27
N GLU A 201 21.21 4.03 17.94
CA GLU A 201 22.44 4.15 17.15
C GLU A 201 23.21 5.43 17.50
N LEU A 202 22.51 6.56 17.72
CA LEU A 202 23.13 7.81 18.18
C LEU A 202 23.72 7.66 19.59
N HIS A 203 23.01 7.03 20.52
CA HIS A 203 23.53 6.74 21.86
C HIS A 203 24.80 5.89 21.81
N ALA A 204 24.79 4.81 21.02
CA ALA A 204 25.95 3.95 20.81
C ALA A 204 27.13 4.70 20.17
N LEU A 205 26.87 5.58 19.21
CA LEU A 205 27.88 6.44 18.60
C LEU A 205 28.50 7.40 19.63
N LEU A 206 27.69 8.08 20.44
CA LEU A 206 28.15 9.02 21.46
C LEU A 206 28.99 8.32 22.55
N ARG A 207 28.63 7.09 22.93
CA ARG A 207 29.47 6.25 23.81
C ARG A 207 30.81 5.91 23.18
N ARG A 208 30.82 5.48 21.91
CA ARG A 208 32.05 5.12 21.18
C ARG A 208 32.96 6.32 20.91
N ALA A 209 32.42 7.53 20.82
CA ALA A 209 33.21 8.75 20.60
C ALA A 209 34.20 9.04 21.75
N GLY A 210 33.85 8.69 22.99
CA GLY A 210 34.68 8.89 24.18
C GLY A 210 34.93 10.37 24.51
N ALA A 211 34.00 11.25 24.14
CA ALA A 211 34.10 12.70 24.36
C ALA A 211 33.61 13.18 25.73
N PHE A 212 32.80 12.37 26.42
CA PHE A 212 32.13 12.74 27.67
C PHE A 212 32.66 11.91 28.83
N ARG A 213 32.61 12.47 30.04
CA ARG A 213 33.02 11.79 31.29
C ARG A 213 31.97 10.76 31.68
N MET A 214 30.70 11.14 31.64
CA MET A 214 29.56 10.27 31.85
C MET A 214 28.49 10.53 30.78
N ILE A 215 27.78 9.48 30.37
CA ILE A 215 26.62 9.58 29.48
C ILE A 215 25.42 8.92 30.18
N ARG A 216 24.34 9.69 30.36
CA ARG A 216 23.05 9.20 30.88
C ARG A 216 21.97 9.38 29.83
N ALA A 217 21.12 8.37 29.66
CA ALA A 217 20.00 8.41 28.72
C ALA A 217 18.68 8.45 29.48
N TYR A 218 17.80 9.39 29.13
CA TYR A 218 16.50 9.61 29.76
C TYR A 218 15.38 9.52 28.72
N GLY A 219 14.22 8.99 29.11
CA GLY A 219 12.99 9.14 28.35
C GLY A 219 12.33 10.47 28.69
N LEU A 220 11.71 11.16 27.73
CA LEU A 220 10.99 12.42 27.94
C LEU A 220 9.51 12.23 27.60
N HIS A 221 8.65 12.46 28.59
CA HIS A 221 7.21 12.37 28.41
C HIS A 221 6.59 13.71 28.03
N THR A 222 5.99 13.79 26.84
CA THR A 222 5.48 15.05 26.24
C THR A 222 3.96 15.07 26.00
N ARG A 223 3.24 14.05 26.48
CA ARG A 223 1.83 13.78 26.13
C ARG A 223 0.82 14.20 27.18
N GLY A 224 1.15 13.97 28.45
CA GLY A 224 0.30 14.30 29.57
C GLY A 224 0.24 15.81 29.86
N ASP A 225 -0.40 16.13 30.97
CA ASP A 225 -0.53 17.50 31.48
C ASP A 225 0.76 18.03 32.13
N GLU A 226 1.76 17.17 32.31
CA GLU A 226 3.10 17.54 32.80
C GLU A 226 4.23 16.92 31.97
N VAL A 227 5.29 17.72 31.75
CA VAL A 227 6.54 17.28 31.14
C VAL A 227 7.45 16.71 32.23
N HIS A 228 7.86 15.46 32.09
CA HIS A 228 8.77 14.80 33.03
C HIS A 228 9.72 13.84 32.32
N LEU A 229 10.81 13.51 32.99
CA LEU A 229 11.79 12.52 32.53
C LEU A 229 11.47 11.13 33.11
N ARG A 230 11.98 10.10 32.44
CA ARG A 230 12.00 8.70 32.88
C ARG A 230 13.42 8.18 32.90
N GLY A 231 13.69 7.22 33.78
CA GLY A 231 15.04 6.66 33.97
C GLY A 231 15.64 6.02 32.72
N ARG A 232 14.81 5.58 31.77
CA ARG A 232 15.23 5.07 30.45
C ARG A 232 14.20 5.45 29.37
N PRO A 233 14.63 5.68 28.11
CA PRO A 233 13.72 5.85 26.97
C PRO A 233 12.77 4.66 26.81
N PHE A 234 11.53 4.92 26.41
CA PHE A 234 10.49 3.91 26.10
C PHE A 234 10.19 2.90 27.23
N SER A 235 10.56 3.20 28.48
CA SER A 235 10.22 2.34 29.63
C SER A 235 8.73 2.44 29.98
N ALA A 236 8.12 1.28 30.24
CA ALA A 236 6.77 1.17 30.78
C ALA A 236 6.70 1.54 32.29
N GLU A 237 7.83 1.58 32.98
CA GLU A 237 7.90 1.84 34.42
C GLU A 237 7.54 3.30 34.77
N ALA A 238 6.84 3.47 35.90
CA ALA A 238 6.27 4.74 36.36
C ALA A 238 7.25 5.68 37.09
N ASN A 239 8.56 5.46 37.01
CA ASN A 239 9.54 6.31 37.69
C ASN A 239 9.65 7.69 37.02
N ARG A 240 8.87 8.65 37.53
CA ARG A 240 8.88 10.06 37.12
C ARG A 240 10.06 10.79 37.75
N ILE A 241 10.85 11.44 36.89
CA ILE A 241 12.03 12.23 37.27
C ILE A 241 11.76 13.70 36.85
N PRO A 242 11.83 14.68 37.77
CA PRO A 242 11.72 16.10 37.41
C PRO A 242 12.74 16.53 36.36
N THR A 243 12.34 17.44 35.46
CA THR A 243 13.19 17.93 34.36
C THR A 243 14.36 18.79 34.82
N ASP A 244 14.27 19.42 35.99
CA ASP A 244 15.32 20.28 36.53
C ASP A 244 16.53 19.50 37.06
N LEU A 245 16.39 18.19 37.32
CA LEU A 245 17.48 17.36 37.87
C LEU A 245 18.66 17.16 36.91
N ILE A 246 18.47 17.38 35.62
CA ILE A 246 19.54 17.33 34.62
C ILE A 246 20.11 18.72 34.31
N ALA A 247 19.52 19.79 34.84
CA ALA A 247 19.98 21.15 34.67
C ALA A 247 21.14 21.41 35.64
N ASP A 248 22.37 21.23 35.15
CA ASP A 248 23.58 21.40 35.94
C ASP A 248 24.04 22.87 35.95
N PRO A 249 23.92 23.59 37.09
CA PRO A 249 24.29 25.00 37.17
C PRO A 249 25.79 25.25 37.02
N THR A 250 26.63 24.21 37.09
CA THR A 250 28.07 24.34 36.86
C THR A 250 28.44 24.43 35.37
N GLY A 251 27.46 24.22 34.47
CA GLY A 251 27.65 24.25 33.02
C GLY A 251 28.48 23.09 32.47
N ARG A 252 28.62 21.99 33.23
CA ARG A 252 29.43 20.83 32.84
C ARG A 252 28.61 19.76 32.14
N THR A 253 27.28 19.85 32.17
CA THR A 253 26.39 18.91 31.50
C THR A 253 25.92 19.48 30.17
N LEU A 254 26.23 18.77 29.09
CA LEU A 254 25.64 18.99 27.77
C LEU A 254 24.33 18.23 27.68
N ILE A 255 23.26 18.88 27.22
CA ILE A 255 21.95 18.26 27.02
C ILE A 255 21.69 18.12 25.52
N LEU A 256 21.45 16.88 25.08
CA LEU A 256 21.09 16.57 23.70
C LEU A 256 19.72 15.89 23.69
N LEU A 257 18.71 16.56 23.16
CA LEU A 257 17.34 16.05 23.08
C LEU A 257 17.05 15.49 21.69
N VAL A 258 16.55 14.26 21.57
CA VAL A 258 16.09 13.67 20.31
C VAL A 258 14.57 13.64 20.31
N SER A 259 13.93 14.31 19.36
CA SER A 259 12.46 14.39 19.28
C SER A 259 11.98 14.61 17.84
N ASP A 260 10.77 14.15 17.55
CA ASP A 260 10.03 14.45 16.33
C ASP A 260 9.17 15.74 16.45
N GLY A 261 9.06 16.31 17.66
CA GLY A 261 8.31 17.53 17.93
C GLY A 261 6.79 17.39 17.87
N VAL A 262 6.25 16.17 17.90
CA VAL A 262 4.81 15.92 17.68
C VAL A 262 3.99 16.01 18.97
N GLY A 263 4.61 15.75 20.13
CA GLY A 263 3.97 15.79 21.44
C GLY A 263 3.21 17.09 21.74
N ARG A 264 2.16 17.00 22.56
CA ARG A 264 1.28 18.13 22.89
C ARG A 264 2.05 19.28 23.53
N ALA A 265 3.01 18.96 24.40
CA ALA A 265 3.86 19.91 25.10
C ALA A 265 4.74 20.79 24.17
N TRP A 266 4.97 20.35 22.92
CA TRP A 266 5.68 21.15 21.92
C TRP A 266 4.81 22.26 21.33
N ARG A 267 3.50 22.01 21.19
CA ARG A 267 2.54 22.94 20.58
C ARG A 267 2.00 23.98 21.56
N ASP A 268 1.82 23.60 22.82
CA ASP A 268 1.32 24.50 23.88
C ASP A 268 2.42 25.31 24.57
N GLY A 269 3.68 25.14 24.16
CA GLY A 269 4.82 25.92 24.66
C GLY A 269 5.46 25.38 25.94
N ARG A 270 4.91 24.35 26.60
CA ARG A 270 5.51 23.79 27.83
C ARG A 270 6.95 23.32 27.64
N MET A 271 7.24 22.65 26.52
CA MET A 271 8.62 22.25 26.17
C MET A 271 9.55 23.43 25.95
N HIS A 272 9.06 24.56 25.44
CA HIS A 272 9.89 25.76 25.26
C HIS A 272 10.34 26.31 26.61
N SER A 273 9.46 26.28 27.62
CA SER A 273 9.81 26.66 28.99
C SER A 273 10.89 25.73 29.59
N THR A 274 10.71 24.41 29.46
CA THR A 274 11.70 23.43 29.93
C THR A 274 13.06 23.60 29.23
N LEU A 275 13.06 23.74 27.90
CA LEU A 275 14.29 23.96 27.12
C LEU A 275 14.97 25.27 27.49
N ASN A 276 14.21 26.32 27.81
CA ASN A 276 14.79 27.58 28.28
C ASN A 276 15.47 27.42 29.65
N GLY A 277 14.92 26.59 30.54
CA GLY A 277 15.57 26.23 31.80
C GLY A 277 16.91 25.53 31.58
N TRP A 278 16.94 24.52 30.71
CA TRP A 278 18.17 23.80 30.35
C TRP A 278 19.21 24.69 29.64
N ALA A 279 18.75 25.53 28.70
CA ALA A 279 19.55 26.48 27.94
C ALA A 279 20.24 27.55 28.81
N ARG A 280 19.74 27.83 30.01
CA ARG A 280 20.37 28.74 30.97
C ARG A 280 21.54 28.13 31.74
N CYS A 281 21.55 26.80 31.89
CA CYS A 281 22.55 26.10 32.67
C CYS A 281 23.76 25.69 31.83
N GLY A 282 23.55 25.32 30.56
CA GLY A 282 24.64 24.84 29.72
C GLY A 282 24.25 24.58 28.26
N PRO A 283 25.18 24.00 27.48
CA PRO A 283 24.97 23.70 26.07
C PRO A 283 23.81 22.71 25.88
N THR A 284 22.76 23.16 25.19
CA THR A 284 21.56 22.38 24.91
C THR A 284 21.29 22.36 23.40
N ALA A 285 20.94 21.21 22.83
CA ALA A 285 20.54 21.11 21.43
C ALA A 285 19.42 20.08 21.25
N VAL A 286 18.58 20.28 20.23
CA VAL A 286 17.58 19.30 19.79
C VAL A 286 18.03 18.67 18.49
N VAL A 287 18.04 17.35 18.39
CA VAL A 287 18.17 16.59 17.15
C VAL A 287 16.76 16.24 16.67
N HIS A 288 16.36 16.81 15.55
CA HIS A 288 15.05 16.57 14.97
C HIS A 288 15.03 15.20 14.28
N ALA A 289 14.14 14.31 14.71
CA ALA A 289 14.04 12.96 14.16
C ALA A 289 13.37 12.92 12.78
N LEU A 290 12.37 13.77 12.55
CA LEU A 290 11.70 13.85 11.24
C LEU A 290 12.62 14.40 10.13
N PRO A 291 12.42 13.94 8.89
CA PRO A 291 13.02 14.54 7.71
C PRO A 291 12.61 16.00 7.55
N ARG A 292 13.50 16.78 6.93
CA ARG A 292 13.38 18.25 6.85
C ARG A 292 12.09 18.76 6.20
N ARG A 293 11.54 18.02 5.23
CA ARG A 293 10.26 18.36 4.57
C ARG A 293 9.06 18.35 5.54
N MET A 294 9.15 17.60 6.63
CA MET A 294 8.06 17.42 7.59
C MET A 294 8.13 18.38 8.80
N TRP A 295 9.20 19.17 8.94
CA TRP A 295 9.41 20.06 10.08
C TRP A 295 8.30 21.12 10.23
N GLY A 296 7.68 21.55 9.13
CA GLY A 296 6.59 22.53 9.17
C GLY A 296 5.35 22.08 9.97
N GLY A 297 5.15 20.75 10.07
CA GLY A 297 4.06 20.13 10.82
C GLY A 297 4.38 19.78 12.28
N SER A 298 5.65 19.86 12.69
CA SER A 298 6.08 19.63 14.08
C SER A 298 6.01 20.92 14.91
N GLY A 299 6.06 20.77 16.24
CA GLY A 299 6.22 21.88 17.16
C GLY A 299 7.66 22.40 17.28
N LEU A 300 8.63 21.81 16.56
CA LEU A 300 10.05 22.16 16.57
C LEU A 300 10.40 23.16 15.45
N ARG A 301 9.65 24.24 15.35
CA ARG A 301 9.89 25.28 14.34
C ARG A 301 11.22 25.96 14.60
N SER A 302 12.04 26.15 13.57
CA SER A 302 13.34 26.80 13.71
C SER A 302 13.60 27.82 12.62
N GLN A 303 14.43 28.82 12.94
CA GLN A 303 14.86 29.88 12.03
C GLN A 303 16.37 29.99 12.09
N ARG A 304 17.03 30.36 10.99
CA ARG A 304 18.50 30.47 10.95
C ARG A 304 18.95 31.80 11.52
N TRP A 305 19.83 31.74 12.51
CA TRP A 305 20.43 32.90 13.16
C TRP A 305 21.94 32.75 13.22
N GLN A 306 22.65 33.88 13.16
CA GLN A 306 24.08 33.92 13.46
C GLN A 306 24.26 33.90 14.97
N VAL A 307 25.09 32.99 15.45
CA VAL A 307 25.31 32.75 16.87
C VAL A 307 26.79 32.87 17.18
N THR A 308 27.14 33.60 18.23
CA THR A 308 28.52 33.77 18.70
C THR A 308 28.64 33.34 20.15
N SER A 309 29.59 32.45 20.45
CA SER A 309 29.87 31.98 21.80
C SER A 309 31.20 32.57 22.30
N GLU A 310 31.19 33.19 23.47
CA GLU A 310 32.40 33.82 24.04
C GLU A 310 33.30 32.80 24.76
N ARG A 311 32.70 31.82 25.43
CA ARG A 311 33.40 30.79 26.22
C ARG A 311 33.04 29.37 25.77
N ARG A 312 33.95 28.42 26.01
CA ARG A 312 33.70 26.99 25.73
C ARG A 312 32.57 26.49 26.63
N GLY A 313 31.65 25.72 26.06
CA GLY A 313 30.53 25.17 26.82
C GLY A 313 29.63 26.23 27.47
N SER A 314 29.57 27.44 26.92
CA SER A 314 28.65 28.49 27.37
C SER A 314 27.20 28.01 27.37
N ALA A 315 26.42 28.52 28.32
CA ALA A 315 24.98 28.35 28.30
C ALA A 315 24.41 29.00 27.02
N ASN A 316 23.42 28.37 26.41
CA ASN A 316 22.81 28.86 25.18
C ASN A 316 22.26 30.29 25.31
N THR A 317 21.78 30.67 26.49
CA THR A 317 21.26 32.03 26.74
C THR A 317 22.36 33.11 26.82
N GLU A 318 23.62 32.71 26.96
CA GLU A 318 24.77 33.63 26.92
C GLU A 318 25.28 33.87 25.49
N TRP A 319 24.74 33.18 24.49
CA TRP A 319 25.15 33.37 23.11
C TRP A 319 24.70 34.72 22.56
N GLY A 320 25.58 35.38 21.82
CA GLY A 320 25.20 36.52 20.99
C GLY A 320 24.41 36.03 19.78
N VAL A 321 23.13 36.38 19.70
CA VAL A 321 22.24 36.01 18.58
C VAL A 321 21.96 37.24 17.71
N ALA A 322 22.26 37.13 16.43
CA ALA A 322 22.06 38.20 15.45
C ALA A 322 21.47 37.65 14.15
N ASP A 323 20.70 38.48 13.44
CA ASP A 323 20.25 38.13 12.10
C ASP A 323 21.49 38.01 11.18
N PRO A 324 21.56 37.01 10.28
CA PRO A 324 22.72 36.81 9.42
C PRO A 324 22.90 37.92 8.37
N VAL A 325 21.87 38.70 8.08
CA VAL A 325 21.86 39.73 7.03
C VAL A 325 21.56 41.11 7.60
N LEU A 326 20.58 41.20 8.51
CA LEU A 326 20.07 42.48 9.02
C LEU A 326 20.85 42.99 10.25
N PRO A 327 20.98 44.31 10.42
CA PRO A 327 21.58 44.89 11.62
C PRO A 327 20.85 44.48 12.91
N ARG A 328 21.62 44.30 14.00
CA ARG A 328 21.12 43.81 15.31
C ARG A 328 19.97 44.61 15.92
N HIS A 329 19.85 45.90 15.59
CA HIS A 329 18.79 46.77 16.12
C HIS A 329 17.46 46.63 15.36
N MET A 330 17.47 46.01 14.18
CA MET A 330 16.29 45.90 13.33
C MET A 330 15.47 44.63 13.64
N VAL A 331 16.12 43.55 14.08
CA VAL A 331 15.47 42.28 14.40
C VAL A 331 16.08 41.65 15.65
N SER A 332 15.23 41.34 16.63
CA SER A 332 15.59 40.60 17.85
C SER A 332 15.08 39.16 17.80
N PHE A 333 15.89 38.21 18.22
CA PHE A 333 15.46 36.83 18.37
C PHE A 333 14.46 36.67 19.54
N ARG A 334 13.27 36.12 19.26
CA ARG A 334 12.17 35.94 20.24
C ARG A 334 11.95 34.49 20.70
N GLY A 335 12.75 33.56 20.19
CA GLY A 335 12.65 32.13 20.52
C GLY A 335 13.50 31.72 21.72
N VAL A 336 13.72 30.42 21.87
CA VAL A 336 14.68 29.87 22.84
C VAL A 336 15.98 29.59 22.08
N PRO A 337 17.18 30.01 22.54
CA PRO A 337 18.42 29.90 21.78
C PRO A 337 18.96 28.47 21.72
N VAL A 338 18.10 27.48 21.47
CA VAL A 338 18.41 26.06 21.34
C VAL A 338 18.42 25.70 19.85
N PRO A 339 19.53 25.19 19.31
CA PRO A 339 19.60 24.78 17.92
C PRO A 339 18.80 23.50 17.69
N VAL A 340 18.04 23.47 16.59
CA VAL A 340 17.28 22.32 16.09
C VAL A 340 18.04 21.72 14.91
N LEU A 341 18.80 20.67 15.18
CA LEU A 341 19.77 20.06 14.30
C LEU A 341 19.19 18.85 13.57
N GLU A 342 19.57 18.70 12.31
CA GLU A 342 19.38 17.45 11.57
C GLU A 342 20.41 16.42 12.05
N PRO A 343 20.11 15.10 12.07
CA PRO A 343 21.06 14.04 12.41
C PRO A 343 22.11 13.81 11.29
N ALA A 344 22.66 14.90 10.76
CA ALA A 344 23.60 14.93 9.66
C ALA A 344 24.95 15.55 10.09
N PRO A 345 26.09 15.09 9.52
CA PRO A 345 27.42 15.57 9.91
C PRO A 345 27.57 17.10 9.85
N ALA A 346 27.05 17.74 8.80
CA ALA A 346 27.21 19.18 8.58
C ALA A 346 26.50 20.02 9.66
N ALA A 347 25.27 19.66 10.02
CA ALA A 347 24.50 20.35 11.05
C ALA A 347 25.15 20.22 12.44
N LEU A 348 25.59 19.01 12.78
CA LEU A 348 26.29 18.74 14.03
C LEU A 348 27.65 19.45 14.09
N ALA A 349 28.39 19.53 12.97
CA ALA A 349 29.72 20.14 12.95
C ALA A 349 29.74 21.62 13.28
N ALA A 350 28.77 22.38 12.78
CA ALA A 350 28.66 23.81 13.07
C ALA A 350 28.44 24.04 14.57
N TRP A 351 27.52 23.30 15.18
CA TRP A 351 27.23 23.40 16.61
C TRP A 351 28.36 22.87 17.49
N VAL A 352 28.96 21.73 17.16
CA VAL A 352 30.08 21.16 17.94
C VAL A 352 31.28 22.10 17.96
N ARG A 353 31.61 22.74 16.82
CA ARG A 353 32.69 23.74 16.77
C ARG A 353 32.37 24.95 17.66
N LEU A 354 31.11 25.39 17.67
CA LEU A 354 30.64 26.50 18.50
C LEU A 354 30.82 26.20 20.00
N VAL A 355 30.46 24.99 20.43
CA VAL A 355 30.56 24.57 21.84
C VAL A 355 32.02 24.33 22.27
N ALA A 356 32.83 23.73 21.39
CA ALA A 356 34.20 23.31 21.71
C ALA A 356 35.23 24.46 21.69
N SER A 357 34.93 25.56 20.99
CA SER A 357 35.89 26.63 20.71
C SER A 357 35.46 27.95 21.34
N PRO A 358 36.37 28.68 22.01
CA PRO A 358 36.07 30.01 22.53
C PRO A 358 35.96 31.01 21.36
N ALA A 359 35.20 32.09 21.55
CA ALA A 359 35.01 33.17 20.57
C ALA A 359 34.64 32.69 19.14
N SER A 360 33.84 31.63 19.04
CA SER A 360 33.47 31.04 17.75
C SER A 360 32.09 31.51 17.30
N SER A 361 31.89 31.57 15.98
CA SER A 361 30.64 32.01 15.36
C SER A 361 30.12 30.97 14.37
N ALA A 362 28.82 30.74 14.35
CA ALA A 362 28.18 29.82 13.42
C ALA A 362 26.74 30.24 13.12
N THR A 363 26.27 29.99 11.90
CA THR A 363 24.84 30.11 11.57
C THR A 363 24.13 28.82 11.97
N LEU A 364 23.18 28.90 12.90
CA LEU A 364 22.44 27.76 13.42
C LEU A 364 20.92 27.96 13.31
N PRO A 365 20.15 26.90 13.03
CA PRO A 365 18.69 26.92 13.12
C PRO A 365 18.24 26.93 14.59
N LEU A 366 17.89 28.08 15.15
CA LEU A 366 17.42 28.21 16.54
C LEU A 366 15.91 27.99 16.65
N LEU A 367 15.47 27.40 17.76
CA LEU A 367 14.07 27.14 18.08
C LEU A 367 13.27 28.45 18.14
N ALA A 368 12.30 28.59 17.23
CA ALA A 368 11.43 29.75 17.16
C ALA A 368 10.44 29.79 18.34
N ALA A 369 9.81 30.93 18.56
CA ALA A 369 8.74 31.02 19.55
C ALA A 369 7.57 30.07 19.18
N PRO A 370 6.85 29.50 20.16
CA PRO A 370 5.71 28.65 19.88
C PRO A 370 4.67 29.43 19.09
N GLY A 371 4.19 28.86 17.98
CA GLY A 371 3.12 29.47 17.20
C GLY A 371 1.79 29.38 17.95
N SER A 372 0.89 30.35 17.76
CA SER A 372 -0.49 30.31 18.23
C SER A 372 -1.29 29.27 17.43
N SER A 373 -1.01 27.98 17.62
CA SER A 373 -1.78 26.91 17.01
C SER A 373 -3.02 26.69 17.87
N GLY A 374 -4.18 27.18 17.40
CA GLY A 374 -5.47 26.85 18.02
C GLY A 374 -5.66 25.34 18.13
N ALA A 375 -6.38 24.91 19.17
CA ALA A 375 -6.76 23.51 19.34
C ALA A 375 -7.44 23.01 18.06
N ARG A 376 -6.85 21.99 17.42
CA ARG A 376 -7.40 21.43 16.20
C ARG A 376 -8.65 20.60 16.53
N PRO A 377 -9.73 20.71 15.74
CA PRO A 377 -10.89 19.85 15.92
C PRO A 377 -10.51 18.38 15.71
N VAL A 378 -11.05 17.53 16.58
CA VAL A 378 -10.87 16.07 16.55
C VAL A 378 -11.81 15.51 15.49
N ASP A 379 -11.51 15.67 14.20
CA ASP A 379 -12.37 15.04 13.20
C ASP A 379 -12.16 13.52 13.19
N THR A 380 -13.27 12.78 13.03
CA THR A 380 -13.32 11.33 12.87
C THR A 380 -13.78 10.98 11.46
N GLY A 381 -13.41 9.80 10.93
CA GLY A 381 -13.87 9.33 9.62
C GLY A 381 -13.35 10.13 8.41
N LEU A 382 -14.19 10.32 7.40
CA LEU A 382 -13.84 10.87 6.08
C LEU A 382 -13.14 12.25 6.10
N PRO A 383 -13.52 13.24 6.95
CA PRO A 383 -12.78 14.51 7.05
C PRO A 383 -11.32 14.35 7.48
N ARG A 384 -11.01 13.30 8.26
CA ARG A 384 -9.64 12.96 8.63
C ARG A 384 -8.85 12.43 7.43
N LEU A 385 -9.45 11.52 6.66
CA LEU A 385 -8.85 11.01 5.43
C LEU A 385 -8.61 12.12 4.40
N ARG A 386 -9.56 13.06 4.23
CA ARG A 386 -9.39 14.22 3.34
C ARG A 386 -8.23 15.13 3.75
N ARG A 387 -8.10 15.42 5.05
CA ARG A 387 -6.98 16.21 5.56
C ARG A 387 -5.64 15.49 5.36
N PHE A 388 -5.62 14.18 5.56
CA PHE A 388 -4.44 13.39 5.28
C PHE A 388 -4.10 13.44 3.78
N HIS A 389 -5.05 13.14 2.89
CA HIS A 389 -4.85 13.20 1.44
C HIS A 389 -4.35 14.57 0.96
N ALA A 390 -4.88 15.67 1.51
CA ALA A 390 -4.46 17.02 1.13
C ALA A 390 -3.06 17.41 1.63
N ALA A 391 -2.54 16.73 2.66
CA ALA A 391 -1.26 17.08 3.32
C ALA A 391 -0.15 16.04 3.10
N ALA A 392 -0.50 14.81 2.75
CA ALA A 392 0.42 13.70 2.58
C ALA A 392 0.97 13.62 1.16
N SER A 393 2.18 13.07 1.02
CA SER A 393 2.71 12.70 -0.28
C SER A 393 1.86 11.60 -0.95
N PRO A 394 1.80 11.56 -2.30
CA PRO A 394 1.14 10.47 -3.02
C PRO A 394 1.66 9.08 -2.60
N GLU A 395 2.97 8.97 -2.36
CA GLU A 395 3.64 7.76 -1.89
C GLU A 395 3.14 7.36 -0.49
N ALA A 396 3.03 8.31 0.45
CA ALA A 396 2.48 8.03 1.78
C ALA A 396 1.00 7.59 1.70
N TYR A 397 0.21 8.19 0.82
CA TYR A 397 -1.18 7.79 0.61
C TYR A 397 -1.31 6.35 0.10
N ARG A 398 -0.47 5.95 -0.87
CA ARG A 398 -0.42 4.56 -1.35
C ARG A 398 0.09 3.60 -0.29
N LEU A 399 1.10 4.00 0.49
CA LEU A 399 1.60 3.19 1.59
C LEU A 399 0.50 2.95 2.63
N ALA A 400 -0.33 3.96 2.93
CA ALA A 400 -1.49 3.79 3.80
C ALA A 400 -2.47 2.72 3.28
N ALA A 401 -2.69 2.64 1.97
CA ALA A 401 -3.52 1.61 1.34
C ALA A 401 -2.90 0.20 1.47
N HIS A 402 -1.60 0.06 1.22
CA HIS A 402 -0.90 -1.22 1.44
C HIS A 402 -0.94 -1.65 2.91
N LEU A 403 -0.82 -0.71 3.86
CA LEU A 403 -0.92 -1.00 5.29
C LEU A 403 -2.36 -1.38 5.69
N ALA A 404 -3.38 -0.75 5.09
CA ALA A 404 -4.79 -1.08 5.34
C ALA A 404 -5.14 -2.53 4.96
N GLY A 405 -4.52 -3.08 3.91
CA GLY A 405 -4.72 -4.49 3.50
C GLY A 405 -4.13 -5.53 4.44
N VAL A 406 -3.29 -5.12 5.37
CA VAL A 406 -2.58 -5.99 6.31
C VAL A 406 -2.97 -5.66 7.76
N ALA A 407 -3.97 -4.79 7.96
CA ALA A 407 -4.43 -4.38 9.28
C ALA A 407 -5.29 -5.48 9.95
N PRO A 408 -5.27 -5.58 11.30
CA PRO A 408 -4.50 -4.78 12.26
C PRO A 408 -3.00 -5.13 12.27
N LEU A 409 -2.13 -4.14 12.47
CA LEU A 409 -0.68 -4.31 12.35
C LEU A 409 0.14 -3.57 13.41
N SER A 410 1.30 -4.12 13.77
CA SER A 410 2.28 -3.48 14.67
C SER A 410 3.32 -2.68 13.88
N LEU A 411 4.10 -1.83 14.56
CA LEU A 411 5.13 -1.01 13.91
C LEU A 411 6.18 -1.84 13.14
N PRO A 412 6.69 -2.96 13.66
CA PRO A 412 7.56 -3.84 12.88
C PRO A 412 6.91 -4.38 11.61
N VAL A 413 5.61 -4.72 11.63
CA VAL A 413 4.88 -5.17 10.44
C VAL A 413 4.75 -4.03 9.44
N MET A 414 4.47 -2.81 9.90
CA MET A 414 4.46 -1.61 9.04
C MET A 414 5.79 -1.41 8.33
N ARG A 415 6.92 -1.57 9.04
CA ARG A 415 8.26 -1.48 8.46
C ARG A 415 8.55 -2.61 7.47
N LEU A 416 7.99 -3.79 7.70
CA LEU A 416 8.14 -4.92 6.80
C LEU A 416 7.40 -4.68 5.48
N VAL A 417 6.15 -4.19 5.56
CA VAL A 417 5.38 -3.74 4.40
C VAL A 417 6.12 -2.61 3.67
N GLN A 418 6.59 -1.60 4.40
CA GLN A 418 7.40 -0.52 3.84
C GLN A 418 8.66 -1.05 3.13
N ALA A 419 9.40 -1.99 3.72
CA ALA A 419 10.60 -2.58 3.14
C ALA A 419 10.33 -3.56 1.98
N ALA A 420 9.08 -4.02 1.82
CA ALA A 420 8.64 -4.80 0.67
C ALA A 420 8.34 -3.92 -0.55
N ILE A 421 8.11 -2.63 -0.34
CA ILE A 421 7.74 -1.66 -1.38
C ILE A 421 8.98 -0.84 -1.79
N PRO A 422 9.47 -0.94 -3.05
CA PRO A 422 10.76 -0.35 -3.45
C PRO A 422 10.86 1.17 -3.32
N TRP A 423 9.75 1.89 -3.51
CA TRP A 423 9.70 3.35 -3.47
C TRP A 423 9.43 3.92 -2.07
N ALA A 424 9.03 3.08 -1.10
CA ALA A 424 8.59 3.54 0.22
C ALA A 424 9.76 3.71 1.19
N ASP A 425 9.91 4.91 1.75
CA ASP A 425 10.90 5.23 2.77
C ASP A 425 10.27 5.37 4.18
N THR A 426 11.13 5.50 5.20
CA THR A 426 10.70 5.70 6.59
C THR A 426 9.87 6.98 6.76
N ALA A 427 10.07 7.95 5.87
CA ALA A 427 9.39 9.22 5.93
C ALA A 427 7.97 9.15 5.38
N ASN A 428 7.71 8.33 4.34
CA ASN A 428 6.36 7.98 3.92
C ASN A 428 5.61 7.27 5.06
N LEU A 429 6.26 6.33 5.75
CA LEU A 429 5.67 5.65 6.91
C LEU A 429 5.38 6.64 8.05
N ALA A 430 6.28 7.59 8.30
CA ALA A 430 6.07 8.64 9.28
C ALA A 430 4.90 9.57 8.91
N GLU A 431 4.72 9.91 7.63
CA GLU A 431 3.56 10.67 7.16
C GLU A 431 2.25 9.94 7.46
N VAL A 432 2.16 8.63 7.17
CA VAL A 432 0.97 7.81 7.50
C VAL A 432 0.70 7.80 9.01
N PHE A 433 1.74 7.54 9.80
CA PHE A 433 1.65 7.43 11.24
C PHE A 433 1.23 8.75 11.91
N LEU A 434 1.77 9.87 11.44
CA LEU A 434 1.48 11.22 11.93
C LEU A 434 0.21 11.82 11.35
N GLY A 435 -0.27 11.29 10.23
CA GLY A 435 -1.51 11.67 9.55
C GLY A 435 -2.78 11.38 10.36
N GLY A 436 -2.67 10.58 11.43
CA GLY A 436 -3.77 10.26 12.34
C GLY A 436 -4.76 9.22 11.81
N LEU A 437 -4.42 8.55 10.70
CA LEU A 437 -5.24 7.47 10.14
C LEU A 437 -5.26 6.22 11.02
N LEU A 438 -4.13 5.91 11.65
CA LEU A 438 -3.93 4.74 12.50
C LEU A 438 -4.41 5.03 13.93
N ARG A 439 -5.19 4.10 14.49
CA ARG A 439 -5.64 4.13 15.88
C ARG A 439 -5.00 2.98 16.66
N PRO A 440 -4.44 3.24 17.85
CA PRO A 440 -3.92 2.17 18.70
C PRO A 440 -5.09 1.30 19.19
N LEU A 441 -4.93 -0.02 19.10
CA LEU A 441 -5.84 -0.98 19.72
C LEU A 441 -5.46 -1.24 21.19
N PRO A 442 -6.43 -1.43 22.08
CA PRO A 442 -6.15 -1.83 23.46
C PRO A 442 -5.52 -3.24 23.47
N GLY A 443 -4.44 -3.40 24.25
CA GLY A 443 -3.81 -4.71 24.44
C GLY A 443 -4.65 -5.63 25.34
N PRO A 444 -4.40 -6.95 25.33
CA PRO A 444 -5.08 -7.89 26.22
C PRO A 444 -4.83 -7.55 27.69
N PRO A 445 -5.84 -7.69 28.58
CA PRO A 445 -5.70 -7.37 29.99
C PRO A 445 -4.68 -8.29 30.67
N GLY A 446 -3.69 -7.71 31.36
CA GLY A 446 -2.72 -8.43 32.19
C GLY A 446 -1.29 -8.53 31.62
N GLU A 447 -1.08 -8.27 30.34
CA GLU A 447 0.25 -8.30 29.71
C GLU A 447 0.60 -6.95 29.06
N SER A 448 1.65 -6.28 29.56
CA SER A 448 2.19 -5.08 28.90
C SER A 448 3.18 -5.50 27.81
N LEU A 449 2.70 -5.63 26.57
CA LEU A 449 3.57 -5.78 25.40
C LEU A 449 4.57 -4.62 25.30
N PRO A 450 5.79 -4.84 24.78
CA PRO A 450 6.71 -3.75 24.46
C PRO A 450 6.03 -2.69 23.59
N PRO A 451 6.31 -1.37 23.77
CA PRO A 451 5.63 -0.30 23.04
C PRO A 451 5.63 -0.46 21.51
N GLN A 452 6.71 -1.01 20.93
CA GLN A 452 6.79 -1.27 19.50
C GLN A 452 5.81 -2.35 18.98
N HIS A 453 5.28 -3.21 19.85
CA HIS A 453 4.33 -4.27 19.50
C HIS A 453 2.87 -3.85 19.73
N GLN A 454 2.64 -2.58 20.09
CA GLN A 454 1.29 -2.04 20.09
C GLN A 454 0.67 -2.21 18.71
N LEU A 455 -0.52 -2.80 18.67
CA LEU A 455 -1.29 -2.98 17.44
C LEU A 455 -2.01 -1.68 17.08
N PHE A 456 -2.06 -1.41 15.79
CA PHE A 456 -2.78 -0.29 15.21
C PHE A 456 -3.73 -0.79 14.14
N ASP A 457 -4.85 -0.10 14.00
CA ASP A 457 -5.84 -0.37 12.97
C ASP A 457 -6.34 0.93 12.34
N PHE A 458 -6.96 0.81 11.17
CA PHE A 458 -7.69 1.89 10.52
C PHE A 458 -9.14 1.90 10.99
N ASP A 459 -9.79 3.06 10.93
CA ASP A 459 -11.26 3.07 10.99
C ASP A 459 -11.83 2.25 9.83
N SER A 460 -12.87 1.44 10.06
CA SER A 460 -13.48 0.56 9.03
C SER A 460 -13.80 1.30 7.73
N ASP A 461 -14.33 2.51 7.84
CA ASP A 461 -14.73 3.36 6.70
C ASP A 461 -13.50 3.92 5.97
N ILE A 462 -12.42 4.21 6.70
CA ILE A 462 -11.17 4.71 6.11
C ILE A 462 -10.40 3.57 5.43
N GLY A 463 -10.35 2.39 6.08
CA GLY A 463 -9.66 1.21 5.57
C GLY A 463 -10.23 0.75 4.23
N SER A 464 -11.56 0.67 4.11
CA SER A 464 -12.24 0.31 2.85
C SER A 464 -11.96 1.30 1.72
N ILE A 465 -11.96 2.60 1.98
CA ILE A 465 -11.65 3.63 0.98
C ILE A 465 -10.18 3.54 0.54
N LEU A 466 -9.25 3.33 1.48
CA LEU A 466 -7.83 3.18 1.18
C LEU A 466 -7.56 1.93 0.33
N LEU A 467 -8.24 0.82 0.60
CA LEU A 467 -8.12 -0.41 -0.20
C LEU A 467 -8.57 -0.22 -1.65
N ASN A 468 -9.55 0.64 -1.90
CA ASN A 468 -9.99 0.97 -3.26
C ASN A 468 -9.04 1.93 -4.00
N ALA A 469 -8.05 2.51 -3.31
CA ALA A 469 -7.11 3.46 -3.91
C ALA A 469 -5.90 2.80 -4.60
N VAL A 470 -5.66 1.50 -4.38
CA VAL A 470 -4.53 0.75 -4.95
C VAL A 470 -5.05 -0.57 -5.55
N PRO A 471 -4.47 -1.06 -6.67
CA PRO A 471 -4.78 -2.38 -7.21
C PRO A 471 -4.76 -3.50 -6.17
N LEU A 472 -5.82 -4.32 -6.14
CA LEU A 472 -5.86 -5.47 -5.23
C LEU A 472 -4.67 -6.41 -5.50
N ALA A 473 -4.27 -6.54 -6.77
CA ALA A 473 -3.07 -7.27 -7.18
C ALA A 473 -1.80 -6.72 -6.50
N ASP A 474 -1.64 -5.41 -6.38
CA ASP A 474 -0.46 -4.78 -5.75
C ASP A 474 -0.47 -5.00 -4.23
N VAL A 475 -1.65 -4.98 -3.59
CA VAL A 475 -1.81 -5.30 -2.17
C VAL A 475 -1.50 -6.77 -1.90
N VAL A 476 -2.00 -7.67 -2.74
CA VAL A 476 -1.71 -9.12 -2.66
C VAL A 476 -0.23 -9.40 -2.92
N GLU A 477 0.38 -8.77 -3.92
CA GLU A 477 1.80 -8.93 -4.25
C GLU A 477 2.71 -8.38 -3.15
N THR A 478 2.32 -7.27 -2.53
CA THR A 478 2.98 -6.77 -1.32
C THR A 478 2.89 -7.81 -0.20
N GLY A 479 1.72 -8.40 0.02
CA GLY A 479 1.53 -9.52 0.96
C GLY A 479 2.39 -10.74 0.66
N ARG A 480 2.54 -11.13 -0.63
CA ARG A 480 3.46 -12.20 -1.06
C ARG A 480 4.92 -11.84 -0.82
N THR A 481 5.32 -10.61 -1.10
CA THR A 481 6.69 -10.12 -0.89
C THR A 481 7.04 -10.06 0.60
N VAL A 482 6.11 -9.61 1.44
CA VAL A 482 6.21 -9.65 2.91
C VAL A 482 6.37 -11.09 3.37
N SER A 483 5.54 -12.02 2.87
CA SER A 483 5.64 -13.46 3.15
C SER A 483 7.01 -14.02 2.75
N ALA A 484 7.46 -13.80 1.52
CA ALA A 484 8.76 -14.27 1.02
C ALA A 484 9.96 -13.64 1.75
N ARG A 485 9.81 -12.43 2.30
CA ARG A 485 10.83 -11.78 3.13
C ARG A 485 10.86 -12.37 4.53
N LEU A 486 9.71 -12.61 5.14
CA LEU A 486 9.61 -13.36 6.40
C LEU A 486 10.23 -14.76 6.26
N GLU A 487 9.98 -15.45 5.15
CA GLU A 487 10.58 -16.76 4.83
C GLU A 487 12.11 -16.72 4.78
N ARG A 488 12.71 -15.70 4.17
CA ARG A 488 14.18 -15.53 4.10
C ARG A 488 14.83 -15.20 5.45
N LEU A 489 14.05 -14.65 6.38
CA LEU A 489 14.52 -14.16 7.68
C LEU A 489 14.29 -15.17 8.81
N ALA A 490 13.45 -16.17 8.57
CA ALA A 490 13.22 -17.30 9.46
C ALA A 490 14.54 -18.01 9.83
N GLY A 491 14.86 -18.05 11.13
CA GLY A 491 15.97 -18.83 11.68
C GLY A 491 17.36 -18.17 11.70
N ARG A 492 17.50 -16.85 11.45
CA ARG A 492 18.84 -16.21 11.32
C ARG A 492 19.14 -15.00 12.21
N SER A 493 18.30 -14.60 13.17
CA SER A 493 18.62 -13.40 13.98
C SER A 493 17.84 -13.31 15.31
N PRO A 494 18.36 -12.65 16.35
CA PRO A 494 17.74 -12.61 17.68
C PRO A 494 16.81 -11.42 18.02
N GLU A 495 16.43 -10.49 17.11
CA GLU A 495 15.76 -9.22 17.55
C GLU A 495 14.29 -8.82 17.18
N PHE A 496 13.42 -9.60 16.49
CA PHE A 496 11.96 -9.33 16.31
C PHE A 496 11.02 -10.53 16.58
N PRO A 497 9.81 -10.42 17.15
CA PRO A 497 8.89 -11.56 17.23
C PRO A 497 7.69 -11.37 16.27
N ALA A 498 7.70 -12.02 15.11
CA ALA A 498 6.49 -12.39 14.38
C ALA A 498 6.03 -13.75 14.88
N TRP A 499 4.79 -13.85 15.35
CA TRP A 499 4.28 -15.10 15.90
C TRP A 499 3.80 -16.02 14.76
N LEU A 500 4.48 -17.15 14.57
CA LEU A 500 4.04 -18.23 13.69
C LEU A 500 3.19 -19.20 14.50
N ALA A 501 1.91 -19.32 14.16
CA ALA A 501 0.99 -20.29 14.75
C ALA A 501 1.56 -21.71 14.60
N HIS A 502 1.83 -22.39 15.72
CA HIS A 502 2.45 -23.70 15.79
C HIS A 502 1.94 -24.50 17.00
N PRO A 503 1.47 -25.77 16.83
CA PRO A 503 0.91 -26.58 17.93
C PRO A 503 1.86 -26.82 19.12
N GLU A 504 3.16 -26.74 18.89
CA GLU A 504 4.21 -26.87 19.93
C GLU A 504 4.88 -25.53 20.30
N GLY A 505 4.32 -24.39 19.87
CA GLY A 505 4.84 -23.07 20.25
C GLY A 505 4.76 -22.82 21.75
N THR A 506 5.76 -22.12 22.31
CA THR A 506 5.84 -21.78 23.74
C THR A 506 5.07 -20.52 24.10
N GLU A 507 4.81 -19.65 23.12
CA GLU A 507 4.03 -18.41 23.28
C GLU A 507 2.56 -18.65 22.90
N ARG A 508 1.62 -17.85 23.42
CA ARG A 508 0.18 -17.98 23.12
C ARG A 508 -0.34 -16.73 22.41
N ILE A 509 -1.14 -16.92 21.36
CA ILE A 509 -1.80 -15.84 20.61
C ILE A 509 -3.31 -15.96 20.80
N PRO A 510 -4.04 -14.86 21.05
CA PRO A 510 -5.50 -14.85 20.98
C PRO A 510 -6.03 -15.28 19.60
N SER A 511 -7.05 -16.16 19.55
CA SER A 511 -7.75 -16.60 18.32
C SER A 511 -8.32 -15.49 17.43
N SER A 512 -8.52 -14.28 17.96
CA SER A 512 -8.95 -13.11 17.20
C SER A 512 -7.86 -12.52 16.27
N THR A 513 -6.63 -13.06 16.33
CA THR A 513 -5.49 -12.57 15.55
C THR A 513 -5.56 -13.10 14.12
N ARG A 514 -5.74 -12.21 13.14
CA ARG A 514 -5.72 -12.57 11.71
C ARG A 514 -4.29 -12.80 11.22
N ALA A 515 -4.07 -13.91 10.53
CA ALA A 515 -2.80 -14.18 9.84
C ALA A 515 -2.63 -13.20 8.67
N PHE A 516 -1.51 -12.47 8.66
CA PHE A 516 -1.21 -11.47 7.64
C PHE A 516 -0.28 -11.99 6.52
N ALA A 517 0.23 -13.21 6.67
CA ALA A 517 1.12 -13.90 5.75
C ALA A 517 0.99 -15.43 5.95
N ALA A 518 1.07 -16.20 4.87
CA ALA A 518 1.08 -17.67 4.90
C ALA A 518 2.45 -18.19 4.44
N ILE A 519 3.00 -19.18 5.14
CA ILE A 519 4.29 -19.80 4.81
C ILE A 519 4.04 -21.02 3.91
N GLY A 520 4.82 -21.18 2.84
CA GLY A 520 4.68 -22.29 1.91
C GLY A 520 4.99 -23.69 2.50
N PRO A 521 4.38 -24.76 1.96
CA PRO A 521 4.46 -26.14 2.49
C PRO A 521 5.87 -26.73 2.52
N ARG A 522 6.78 -26.25 1.66
CA ARG A 522 8.20 -26.66 1.64
C ARG A 522 8.95 -26.27 2.92
N LEU A 523 8.55 -25.17 3.56
CA LEU A 523 9.15 -24.72 4.81
C LEU A 523 8.46 -25.37 6.02
N ALA A 524 7.15 -25.62 5.95
CA ALA A 524 6.41 -26.41 6.96
C ALA A 524 7.03 -27.81 7.13
N ALA A 525 7.41 -28.46 6.02
CA ALA A 525 8.14 -29.72 6.04
C ALA A 525 9.55 -29.62 6.66
N ARG A 526 10.24 -28.48 6.50
CA ARG A 526 11.54 -28.20 7.16
C ARG A 526 11.41 -27.92 8.65
N PHE A 527 10.23 -27.53 9.12
CA PHE A 527 9.88 -27.34 10.53
C PHE A 527 9.18 -28.56 11.16
N GLY A 528 9.09 -29.69 10.45
CA GLY A 528 8.47 -30.93 10.97
C GLY A 528 6.94 -30.94 10.96
N VAL A 529 6.29 -30.00 10.28
CA VAL A 529 4.84 -29.86 10.23
C VAL A 529 4.33 -30.38 8.88
N GLY A 530 4.05 -31.68 8.82
CA GLY A 530 3.52 -32.33 7.61
C GLY A 530 2.57 -33.46 7.96
N SER A 531 1.28 -33.16 8.15
CA SER A 531 0.23 -34.18 8.22
C SER A 531 -1.17 -33.60 8.04
N LEU A 532 -1.43 -32.95 6.90
CA LEU A 532 -2.77 -32.47 6.51
C LEU A 532 -3.08 -32.68 5.01
N GLU A 533 -2.50 -33.71 4.38
CA GLU A 533 -2.91 -34.19 3.04
C GLU A 533 -4.19 -35.04 3.04
N ARG A 534 -4.86 -35.21 4.19
CA ARG A 534 -6.07 -36.05 4.27
C ARG A 534 -7.33 -35.22 4.06
N ARG A 535 -7.71 -34.99 2.79
CA ARG A 535 -9.13 -34.89 2.36
C ARG A 535 -9.44 -34.79 0.85
N MET A 536 -8.60 -35.31 -0.04
CA MET A 536 -8.92 -35.37 -1.47
C MET A 536 -9.37 -36.79 -1.89
N GLY A 537 -10.64 -36.92 -2.31
CA GLY A 537 -11.26 -38.19 -2.71
C GLY A 537 -10.86 -38.70 -4.10
N SER A 538 -9.58 -38.72 -4.44
CA SER A 538 -9.11 -38.92 -5.82
C SER A 538 -8.34 -40.23 -6.01
N VAL A 539 -8.62 -40.94 -7.11
CA VAL A 539 -7.83 -41.77 -8.07
C VAL A 539 -6.40 -42.28 -7.73
N TRP A 540 -5.78 -41.89 -6.62
CA TRP A 540 -4.45 -42.29 -6.18
C TRP A 540 -4.52 -43.03 -4.84
N ARG A 541 -3.83 -44.17 -4.74
CA ARG A 541 -3.75 -45.01 -3.54
C ARG A 541 -2.32 -45.00 -2.98
N PRO A 542 -2.13 -45.31 -1.69
CA PRO A 542 -0.80 -45.56 -1.13
C PRO A 542 -0.08 -46.67 -1.91
N LEU A 543 1.25 -46.55 -2.00
CA LEU A 543 2.12 -47.58 -2.61
C LEU A 543 1.94 -48.93 -1.88
N ARG A 544 2.00 -50.03 -2.63
CA ARG A 544 1.96 -51.40 -2.09
C ARG A 544 3.37 -51.92 -1.82
N SER A 545 3.47 -52.94 -0.96
CA SER A 545 4.72 -53.69 -0.79
C SER A 545 5.10 -54.34 -2.12
N GLY A 546 6.18 -53.85 -2.75
CA GLY A 546 6.63 -54.26 -4.08
C GLY A 546 6.55 -53.19 -5.17
N ASP A 547 5.90 -52.05 -4.93
CA ASP A 547 5.94 -50.91 -5.86
C ASP A 547 7.33 -50.23 -5.77
N PRO A 548 7.91 -49.76 -6.89
CA PRO A 548 9.17 -49.03 -6.87
C PRO A 548 9.00 -47.74 -6.05
N TRP A 549 10.02 -47.36 -5.27
CA TRP A 549 10.04 -46.07 -4.57
C TRP A 549 10.68 -44.97 -5.43
N ARG A 550 11.33 -45.35 -6.53
CA ARG A 550 11.97 -44.46 -7.50
C ARG A 550 11.87 -45.04 -8.90
N ILE A 551 11.50 -44.22 -9.88
CA ILE A 551 11.47 -44.55 -11.31
C ILE A 551 12.20 -43.43 -12.06
N GLY A 552 13.29 -43.76 -12.75
CA GLY A 552 14.19 -42.75 -13.31
C GLY A 552 14.69 -41.75 -12.24
N PRO A 553 14.68 -40.43 -12.52
CA PRO A 553 15.04 -39.42 -11.52
C PRO A 553 13.94 -39.17 -10.47
N TYR A 554 12.73 -39.69 -10.66
CA TYR A 554 11.55 -39.32 -9.88
C TYR A 554 11.33 -40.23 -8.66
N THR A 555 11.05 -39.62 -7.51
CA THR A 555 10.64 -40.34 -6.29
C THR A 555 9.12 -40.45 -6.26
N VAL A 556 8.59 -41.67 -6.27
CA VAL A 556 7.15 -41.91 -6.32
C VAL A 556 6.58 -42.08 -4.91
N HIS A 557 5.36 -41.59 -4.68
CA HIS A 557 4.71 -41.62 -3.37
C HIS A 557 3.26 -42.09 -3.39
N ALA A 558 2.63 -42.20 -4.57
CA ALA A 558 1.30 -42.78 -4.71
C ALA A 558 1.17 -43.54 -6.03
N ARG A 559 0.20 -44.47 -6.10
CA ARG A 559 -0.12 -45.28 -7.30
C ARG A 559 -1.52 -44.97 -7.82
N GLY A 560 -1.72 -44.98 -9.13
CA GLY A 560 -3.02 -44.76 -9.74
C GLY A 560 -4.02 -45.89 -9.45
N VAL A 561 -5.32 -45.57 -9.52
CA VAL A 561 -6.42 -46.54 -9.50
C VAL A 561 -6.70 -46.99 -10.93
N GLY A 562 -6.27 -48.22 -11.25
CA GLY A 562 -6.51 -48.87 -12.53
C GLY A 562 -5.45 -49.94 -12.77
N ASP A 563 -5.87 -51.20 -12.93
CA ASP A 563 -4.98 -52.32 -13.32
C ASP A 563 -4.88 -52.39 -14.85
N GLY A 564 -4.56 -51.24 -15.47
CA GLY A 564 -4.39 -51.12 -16.91
C GLY A 564 -3.08 -51.73 -17.41
N LEU A 565 -2.90 -51.73 -18.73
CA LEU A 565 -1.72 -52.28 -19.44
C LEU A 565 -0.40 -51.55 -19.08
N CYS A 566 -0.48 -50.40 -18.40
CA CYS A 566 0.65 -49.63 -17.89
C CYS A 566 0.37 -49.20 -16.43
N ARG A 567 1.41 -49.21 -15.58
CA ARG A 567 1.33 -48.81 -14.17
C ARG A 567 1.62 -47.30 -14.07
N LYS A 568 0.69 -46.55 -13.48
CA LYS A 568 0.82 -45.09 -13.27
C LYS A 568 1.16 -44.79 -11.81
N PHE A 569 2.18 -43.97 -11.59
CA PHE A 569 2.64 -43.53 -10.29
C PHE A 569 2.66 -42.01 -10.22
N LEU A 570 2.29 -41.46 -9.07
CA LEU A 570 2.47 -40.05 -8.75
C LEU A 570 3.82 -39.88 -8.07
N GLY A 571 4.67 -39.04 -8.64
CA GLY A 571 6.02 -38.81 -8.14
C GLY A 571 6.45 -37.36 -8.21
N ARG A 572 7.63 -37.10 -7.65
CA ARG A 572 8.25 -35.77 -7.61
C ARG A 572 9.62 -35.81 -8.24
N ASP A 573 9.91 -34.78 -9.03
CA ASP A 573 11.25 -34.45 -9.51
C ASP A 573 12.16 -34.05 -8.32
N PRO A 574 13.50 -34.18 -8.40
CA PRO A 574 14.46 -33.50 -7.51
C PRO A 574 14.08 -32.07 -7.07
N ASP A 575 13.45 -31.27 -7.94
CA ASP A 575 13.01 -29.90 -7.63
C ASP A 575 11.65 -29.81 -6.90
N GLY A 576 11.04 -30.96 -6.59
CA GLY A 576 9.79 -31.09 -5.85
C GLY A 576 8.53 -30.85 -6.68
N THR A 577 8.64 -30.82 -8.01
CA THR A 577 7.52 -30.70 -8.97
C THR A 577 6.82 -32.03 -9.14
N GLU A 578 5.49 -32.03 -9.10
CA GLU A 578 4.68 -33.25 -9.22
C GLU A 578 4.55 -33.70 -10.69
N VAL A 579 4.73 -34.99 -10.93
CA VAL A 579 4.64 -35.63 -12.23
C VAL A 579 3.90 -36.97 -12.13
N VAL A 580 3.26 -37.36 -13.22
CA VAL A 580 2.75 -38.72 -13.38
C VAL A 580 3.78 -39.52 -14.16
N VAL A 581 4.34 -40.53 -13.50
CA VAL A 581 5.29 -41.47 -14.11
C VAL A 581 4.53 -42.71 -14.55
N VAL A 582 4.64 -43.07 -15.82
CA VAL A 582 4.00 -44.25 -16.40
C VAL A 582 5.08 -45.24 -16.80
N THR A 583 4.94 -46.48 -16.33
CA THR A 583 5.81 -47.62 -16.67
C THR A 583 4.97 -48.74 -17.29
N ALA A 584 5.58 -49.56 -18.14
CA ALA A 584 4.93 -50.68 -18.80
C ALA A 584 5.84 -51.92 -18.82
N ASP A 585 5.25 -53.10 -18.63
CA ASP A 585 5.99 -54.37 -18.62
C ASP A 585 5.85 -55.12 -19.96
N GLY A 586 6.93 -55.73 -20.45
CA GLY A 586 6.90 -56.73 -21.54
C GLY A 586 6.35 -56.23 -22.89
N GLN A 587 5.26 -56.83 -23.38
CA GLN A 587 4.69 -56.59 -24.73
C GLN A 587 4.13 -55.17 -24.94
N PHE A 588 4.01 -54.35 -23.88
CA PHE A 588 3.37 -53.03 -23.90
C PHE A 588 4.33 -51.84 -24.00
N VAL A 589 5.65 -52.08 -24.02
CA VAL A 589 6.68 -51.04 -24.20
C VAL A 589 6.49 -50.25 -25.51
N ARG A 590 6.02 -50.93 -26.58
CA ARG A 590 5.68 -50.24 -27.85
C ARG A 590 4.57 -49.20 -27.68
N GLY A 591 3.59 -49.46 -26.82
CA GLY A 591 2.51 -48.51 -26.53
C GLY A 591 2.98 -47.30 -25.73
N LEU A 592 3.96 -47.49 -24.83
CA LEU A 592 4.58 -46.40 -24.08
C LEU A 592 5.37 -45.45 -25.00
N GLY A 593 6.06 -45.99 -26.01
CA GLY A 593 6.72 -45.21 -27.05
C GLY A 593 5.75 -44.41 -27.93
N ALA A 594 4.60 -45.01 -28.27
CA ALA A 594 3.54 -44.32 -29.02
C ALA A 594 2.95 -43.15 -28.21
N GLU A 595 2.69 -43.34 -26.91
CA GLU A 595 2.22 -42.26 -26.04
C GLU A 595 3.28 -41.14 -25.93
N ALA A 596 4.55 -41.46 -25.70
CA ALA A 596 5.62 -40.46 -25.67
C ALA A 596 5.66 -39.60 -26.94
N GLN A 597 5.55 -40.24 -28.10
CA GLN A 597 5.53 -39.56 -29.40
C GLN A 597 4.30 -38.66 -29.57
N ALA A 598 3.11 -39.13 -29.17
CA ALA A 598 1.88 -38.34 -29.21
C ALA A 598 1.96 -37.10 -28.30
N LEU A 599 2.38 -37.27 -27.04
CA LEU A 599 2.49 -36.16 -26.09
C LEU A 599 3.55 -35.13 -26.53
N GLN A 600 4.63 -35.58 -27.19
CA GLN A 600 5.65 -34.70 -27.74
C GLN A 600 5.13 -33.86 -28.92
N LEU A 601 4.39 -34.47 -29.85
CA LEU A 601 3.86 -33.78 -31.03
C LEU A 601 2.70 -32.82 -30.69
N ILE A 602 1.85 -33.20 -29.74
CA ILE A 602 0.70 -32.38 -29.30
C ILE A 602 1.14 -31.23 -28.37
N GLY A 603 2.24 -31.40 -27.64
CA GLY A 603 2.90 -30.31 -26.92
C GLY A 603 2.11 -29.71 -25.76
N GLY A 604 1.15 -30.44 -25.19
CA GLY A 604 0.36 -29.99 -24.04
C GLY A 604 -0.93 -29.22 -24.38
N GLN A 605 -1.32 -29.12 -25.66
CA GLN A 605 -2.49 -28.33 -26.08
C GLN A 605 -3.83 -29.02 -25.78
N CYS A 606 -3.94 -30.32 -26.08
CA CYS A 606 -5.13 -31.14 -25.82
C CYS A 606 -4.81 -32.49 -25.16
N ALA A 607 -3.57 -32.68 -24.70
CA ALA A 607 -3.07 -33.87 -24.03
C ALA A 607 -2.11 -33.44 -22.90
N PRO A 608 -1.78 -34.31 -21.93
CA PRO A 608 -0.73 -34.02 -20.96
C PRO A 608 0.60 -33.66 -21.65
N ARG A 609 1.40 -32.81 -21.02
CA ARG A 609 2.71 -32.47 -21.56
C ARG A 609 3.73 -33.53 -21.15
N LEU A 610 4.49 -34.04 -22.12
CA LEU A 610 5.66 -34.87 -21.85
C LEU A 610 6.75 -34.04 -21.14
N VAL A 611 7.18 -34.51 -19.97
CA VAL A 611 8.24 -33.90 -19.16
C VAL A 611 9.58 -34.55 -19.46
N ALA A 612 9.64 -35.88 -19.43
CA ALA A 612 10.83 -36.67 -19.72
C ALA A 612 10.44 -38.10 -20.13
N SER A 613 11.38 -38.84 -20.70
CA SER A 613 11.19 -40.26 -21.05
C SER A 613 12.50 -41.02 -20.93
N GLY A 614 12.45 -42.24 -20.38
CA GLY A 614 13.53 -43.22 -20.37
C GLY A 614 13.04 -44.50 -21.01
N LEU A 615 12.84 -44.49 -22.34
CA LEU A 615 12.30 -45.64 -23.08
C LEU A 615 13.33 -46.77 -23.28
N ASP A 616 14.62 -46.45 -23.17
CA ASP A 616 15.74 -47.39 -23.32
C ASP A 616 16.23 -47.96 -21.98
N ASP A 617 15.61 -47.58 -20.86
CA ASP A 617 15.95 -48.08 -19.52
C ASP A 617 15.48 -49.53 -19.31
N ASP A 618 16.08 -50.25 -18.36
CA ASP A 618 15.72 -51.64 -18.00
C ASP A 618 14.22 -51.79 -17.67
N GLU A 619 13.61 -50.75 -17.09
CA GLU A 619 12.17 -50.58 -16.92
C GLU A 619 11.74 -49.30 -17.65
N PRO A 620 11.19 -49.39 -18.88
CA PRO A 620 10.84 -48.22 -19.68
C PRO A 620 9.79 -47.33 -19.02
N TRP A 621 10.04 -46.02 -19.01
CA TRP A 621 9.15 -45.05 -18.36
C TRP A 621 8.98 -43.75 -19.15
N ILE A 622 7.85 -43.08 -18.93
CA ILE A 622 7.63 -41.68 -19.33
C ILE A 622 7.13 -40.88 -18.13
N ALA A 623 7.50 -39.61 -18.06
CA ALA A 623 7.01 -38.65 -17.09
C ALA A 623 6.19 -37.59 -17.82
N GLN A 624 4.97 -37.35 -17.36
CA GLN A 624 4.03 -36.38 -17.93
C GLN A 624 3.43 -35.48 -16.85
N THR A 625 2.95 -34.31 -17.27
CA THR A 625 2.25 -33.40 -16.35
C THR A 625 0.97 -34.06 -15.83
N PRO A 626 0.66 -33.94 -14.54
CA PRO A 626 -0.59 -34.45 -14.01
C PRO A 626 -1.81 -33.81 -14.71
N PRO A 627 -2.87 -34.56 -15.06
CA PRO A 627 -4.08 -34.02 -15.69
C PRO A 627 -4.96 -33.34 -14.63
N HIS A 628 -4.49 -32.21 -14.11
CA HIS A 628 -5.21 -31.37 -13.15
C HIS A 628 -5.55 -30.03 -13.76
N SER A 629 -6.54 -29.35 -13.18
CA SER A 629 -6.79 -27.95 -13.49
C SER A 629 -5.63 -27.09 -12.97
N PRO A 630 -5.50 -25.85 -13.43
CA PRO A 630 -4.56 -24.88 -12.85
C PRO A 630 -4.74 -24.72 -11.32
N ASP A 631 -5.93 -25.02 -10.80
CA ASP A 631 -6.29 -24.97 -9.38
C ASP A 631 -6.00 -26.29 -8.62
N GLY A 632 -5.37 -27.28 -9.28
CA GLY A 632 -5.02 -28.57 -8.69
C GLY A 632 -6.20 -29.56 -8.58
N ILE A 633 -7.33 -29.30 -9.27
CA ILE A 633 -8.47 -30.22 -9.27
C ILE A 633 -8.21 -31.35 -10.27
N PRO A 634 -8.26 -32.64 -9.87
CA PRO A 634 -8.05 -33.76 -10.79
C PRO A 634 -9.13 -33.81 -11.87
N ALA A 635 -8.73 -34.01 -13.13
CA ALA A 635 -9.67 -34.14 -14.23
C ALA A 635 -10.48 -35.45 -14.11
N GLU A 636 -11.80 -35.36 -14.23
CA GLU A 636 -12.71 -36.49 -14.09
C GLU A 636 -12.93 -37.18 -15.46
N PRO A 637 -13.01 -38.53 -15.56
CA PRO A 637 -13.34 -39.19 -16.82
C PRO A 637 -14.72 -38.75 -17.35
N LEU A 638 -14.83 -38.56 -18.66
CA LEU A 638 -16.11 -38.29 -19.33
C LEU A 638 -17.12 -39.42 -19.05
N ALA A 639 -16.66 -40.65 -18.87
CA ALA A 639 -17.49 -41.77 -18.44
C ALA A 639 -18.25 -41.49 -17.14
N THR A 640 -17.59 -40.89 -16.16
CA THR A 640 -18.19 -40.57 -14.87
C THR A 640 -19.16 -39.38 -14.99
N VAL A 641 -18.81 -38.38 -15.81
CA VAL A 641 -19.71 -37.24 -16.12
C VAL A 641 -20.99 -37.74 -16.80
N LEU A 642 -20.88 -38.60 -17.81
CA LEU A 642 -22.03 -39.17 -18.51
C LEU A 642 -22.87 -40.08 -17.60
N ALA A 643 -22.26 -40.78 -16.64
CA ALA A 643 -22.95 -41.67 -15.72
C ALA A 643 -23.77 -40.93 -14.64
N ARG A 644 -23.38 -39.70 -14.26
CA ARG A 644 -24.14 -38.87 -13.32
C ARG A 644 -25.46 -38.36 -13.90
N GLY A 645 -25.47 -38.11 -15.21
CA GLY A 645 -26.68 -37.74 -15.95
C GLY A 645 -27.24 -36.34 -15.63
N ASP A 646 -26.46 -35.48 -14.98
CA ASP A 646 -26.84 -34.13 -14.49
C ASP A 646 -26.24 -33.00 -15.35
N LEU A 647 -25.94 -33.28 -16.62
CA LEU A 647 -25.26 -32.33 -17.51
C LEU A 647 -26.25 -31.34 -18.14
N GLU A 648 -26.04 -30.04 -17.87
CA GLU A 648 -26.83 -28.95 -18.48
C GLU A 648 -26.68 -28.91 -20.02
N PRO A 649 -27.73 -28.54 -20.78
CA PRO A 649 -27.72 -28.51 -22.25
C PRO A 649 -26.54 -27.75 -22.87
N ASP A 650 -26.26 -26.54 -22.37
CA ASP A 650 -25.16 -25.71 -22.88
C ASP A 650 -23.80 -26.28 -22.47
N ALA A 651 -23.71 -26.93 -21.30
CA ALA A 651 -22.49 -27.61 -20.86
C ALA A 651 -22.17 -28.82 -21.75
N ALA A 652 -23.20 -29.55 -22.16
CA ALA A 652 -23.06 -30.68 -23.08
C ALA A 652 -22.58 -30.24 -24.46
N LEU A 653 -23.11 -29.14 -25.00
CA LEU A 653 -22.69 -28.58 -26.28
C LEU A 653 -21.27 -28.00 -26.24
N GLU A 654 -20.87 -27.39 -25.12
CA GLU A 654 -19.50 -26.90 -24.94
C GLU A 654 -18.48 -28.04 -24.81
N LEU A 655 -18.80 -29.10 -24.05
CA LEU A 655 -17.96 -30.30 -23.97
C LEU A 655 -17.85 -30.99 -25.32
N ALA A 656 -18.95 -31.04 -26.09
CA ALA A 656 -18.95 -31.55 -27.46
C ALA A 656 -18.00 -30.74 -28.35
N ARG A 657 -18.06 -29.41 -28.31
CA ARG A 657 -17.17 -28.54 -29.08
C ARG A 657 -15.70 -28.73 -28.68
N HIS A 658 -15.41 -28.71 -27.38
CA HIS A 658 -14.03 -28.87 -26.90
C HIS A 658 -13.46 -30.26 -27.21
N LEU A 659 -14.30 -31.30 -27.25
CA LEU A 659 -13.90 -32.62 -27.73
C LEU A 659 -13.57 -32.62 -29.23
N CYS A 660 -14.39 -31.98 -30.06
CA CYS A 660 -14.07 -31.79 -31.47
C CYS A 660 -12.77 -31.00 -31.65
N GLU A 661 -12.54 -29.94 -30.86
CA GLU A 661 -11.31 -29.14 -30.90
C GLU A 661 -10.08 -29.95 -30.49
N ALA A 662 -10.20 -30.79 -29.47
CA ALA A 662 -9.10 -31.64 -29.02
C ALA A 662 -8.69 -32.67 -30.08
N VAL A 663 -9.67 -33.28 -30.77
CA VAL A 663 -9.45 -34.22 -31.88
C VAL A 663 -8.91 -33.49 -33.12
N ASP A 664 -9.45 -32.31 -33.46
CA ASP A 664 -8.94 -31.51 -34.58
C ASP A 664 -7.49 -31.07 -34.34
N THR A 665 -7.16 -30.69 -33.10
CA THR A 665 -5.79 -30.34 -32.70
C THR A 665 -4.83 -31.53 -32.85
N SER A 666 -5.25 -32.75 -32.47
CA SER A 666 -4.40 -33.94 -32.67
C SER A 666 -4.26 -34.30 -34.14
N HIS A 667 -5.33 -34.20 -34.93
CA HIS A 667 -5.29 -34.48 -36.38
C HIS A 667 -4.38 -33.51 -37.13
N ARG A 668 -4.39 -32.22 -36.77
CA ARG A 668 -3.45 -31.21 -37.30
C ARG A 668 -2.00 -31.46 -36.91
N ALA A 669 -1.78 -32.19 -35.81
CA ALA A 669 -0.46 -32.67 -35.39
C ALA A 669 -0.07 -34.01 -36.03
N ASP A 670 -0.77 -34.43 -37.10
CA ASP A 670 -0.60 -35.72 -37.79
C ASP A 670 -0.79 -36.95 -36.86
N MET A 671 -1.54 -36.81 -35.77
CA MET A 671 -1.71 -37.85 -34.74
C MET A 671 -3.17 -38.29 -34.60
N ALA A 672 -3.42 -39.58 -34.76
CA ALA A 672 -4.72 -40.21 -34.50
C ALA A 672 -4.70 -40.93 -33.15
N HIS A 673 -5.77 -40.77 -32.36
CA HIS A 673 -5.87 -41.37 -31.03
C HIS A 673 -6.18 -42.89 -31.08
N GLU A 674 -7.03 -43.31 -32.03
CA GLU A 674 -7.49 -44.67 -32.32
C GLU A 674 -8.26 -45.42 -31.21
N ASP A 675 -8.16 -44.97 -29.95
CA ASP A 675 -8.86 -45.53 -28.78
C ASP A 675 -9.68 -44.46 -28.03
N LEU A 676 -10.37 -43.60 -28.79
CA LEU A 676 -11.18 -42.52 -28.22
C LEU A 676 -12.45 -43.10 -27.56
N THR A 677 -12.51 -43.04 -26.23
CA THR A 677 -13.59 -43.59 -25.40
C THR A 677 -13.92 -42.63 -24.26
N PRO A 678 -15.05 -42.79 -23.55
CA PRO A 678 -15.38 -41.95 -22.40
C PRO A 678 -14.33 -42.00 -21.26
N GLU A 679 -13.48 -43.04 -21.20
CA GLU A 679 -12.44 -43.17 -20.17
C GLU A 679 -11.11 -42.47 -20.56
N THR A 680 -10.86 -42.32 -21.86
CA THR A 680 -9.68 -41.64 -22.42
C THR A 680 -9.91 -40.15 -22.61
N VAL A 681 -11.15 -39.67 -22.44
CA VAL A 681 -11.49 -38.25 -22.39
C VAL A 681 -11.62 -37.79 -20.94
N ARG A 682 -10.82 -36.80 -20.53
CA ARG A 682 -10.85 -36.19 -19.20
C ARG A 682 -11.50 -34.82 -19.25
N CYS A 683 -12.51 -34.60 -18.41
CA CYS A 683 -13.23 -33.34 -18.30
C CYS A 683 -12.57 -32.45 -17.23
N LEU A 684 -12.24 -31.23 -17.63
CA LEU A 684 -11.67 -30.19 -16.79
C LEU A 684 -12.65 -29.01 -16.70
N GLY A 685 -13.69 -29.16 -15.88
CA GLY A 685 -14.81 -28.22 -15.91
C GLY A 685 -15.57 -28.32 -17.23
N ARG A 686 -15.42 -27.31 -18.10
CA ARG A 686 -16.08 -27.24 -19.42
C ARG A 686 -15.15 -27.59 -20.59
N THR A 687 -13.86 -27.84 -20.34
CA THR A 687 -12.89 -28.24 -21.36
C THR A 687 -12.55 -29.73 -21.25
N VAL A 688 -11.86 -30.27 -22.26
CA VAL A 688 -11.43 -31.68 -22.27
C VAL A 688 -9.96 -31.85 -22.61
N ILE A 689 -9.36 -32.92 -22.08
CA ILE A 689 -8.01 -33.37 -22.37
C ILE A 689 -8.08 -34.85 -22.73
N LEU A 690 -7.35 -35.26 -23.76
CA LEU A 690 -7.23 -36.65 -24.19
C LEU A 690 -6.04 -37.34 -23.51
N THR A 691 -6.26 -38.52 -22.93
CA THR A 691 -5.25 -39.32 -22.22
C THR A 691 -5.19 -40.74 -22.77
N ASP A 692 -4.15 -41.49 -22.38
CA ASP A 692 -4.00 -42.91 -22.73
C ASP A 692 -3.73 -43.14 -24.23
N TRP A 693 -2.75 -42.42 -24.77
CA TRP A 693 -2.36 -42.46 -26.19
C TRP A 693 -1.60 -43.74 -26.62
N PHE A 694 -1.71 -44.83 -25.86
CA PHE A 694 -0.93 -46.06 -26.03
C PHE A 694 -1.17 -46.78 -27.36
N ARG A 695 -2.34 -46.53 -28.00
CA ARG A 695 -2.74 -47.12 -29.28
C ARG A 695 -2.72 -46.11 -30.44
N SER A 696 -2.20 -44.92 -30.18
CA SER A 696 -2.16 -43.85 -31.17
C SER A 696 -1.29 -44.20 -32.36
N SER A 697 -1.56 -43.54 -33.49
CA SER A 697 -0.81 -43.73 -34.72
C SER A 697 -0.47 -42.39 -35.37
N TYR A 698 0.76 -42.30 -35.87
CA TYR A 698 1.25 -41.15 -36.59
C TYR A 698 0.96 -41.30 -38.09
N ARG A 699 0.37 -40.27 -38.70
CA ARG A 699 0.03 -40.20 -40.14
C ARG A 699 -0.79 -41.39 -40.65
N SER A 700 -1.81 -41.76 -39.91
CA SER A 700 -2.73 -42.85 -40.25
C SER A 700 -4.09 -42.29 -40.67
N GLU A 701 -4.40 -42.31 -41.95
CA GLU A 701 -5.74 -41.95 -42.46
C GLU A 701 -6.83 -42.85 -41.86
N ARG A 702 -6.54 -44.15 -41.73
CA ARG A 702 -7.44 -45.12 -41.08
C ARG A 702 -7.64 -44.83 -39.59
N GLY A 703 -6.64 -44.23 -38.93
CA GLY A 703 -6.72 -43.82 -37.54
C GLY A 703 -7.61 -42.60 -37.37
N ILE A 704 -7.46 -41.60 -38.24
CA ILE A 704 -8.33 -40.42 -38.30
C ILE A 704 -9.79 -40.83 -38.52
N ASP A 705 -10.04 -41.77 -39.45
CA ASP A 705 -11.38 -42.31 -39.68
C ASP A 705 -12.00 -42.96 -38.44
N ARG A 706 -11.19 -43.69 -37.65
CA ARG A 706 -11.64 -44.29 -36.38
C ARG A 706 -11.94 -43.23 -35.33
N ASP A 707 -11.12 -42.18 -35.24
CA ASP A 707 -11.34 -41.08 -34.32
C ASP A 707 -12.64 -40.33 -34.64
N ILE A 708 -12.92 -40.06 -35.91
CA ILE A 708 -14.16 -39.38 -36.34
C ILE A 708 -15.39 -40.26 -36.03
N ALA A 709 -15.31 -41.57 -36.26
CA ALA A 709 -16.39 -42.50 -35.90
C ALA A 709 -16.64 -42.57 -34.38
N ALA A 710 -15.57 -42.62 -33.59
CA ALA A 710 -15.64 -42.60 -32.13
C ALA A 710 -16.17 -41.24 -31.61
N LEU A 711 -15.73 -40.14 -32.23
CA LEU A 711 -16.19 -38.78 -31.95
C LEU A 711 -17.70 -38.67 -32.20
N GLY A 712 -18.21 -39.16 -33.34
CA GLY A 712 -19.65 -39.21 -33.61
C GLY A 712 -20.44 -39.95 -32.53
N THR A 713 -19.91 -41.09 -32.05
CA THR A 713 -20.53 -41.87 -30.96
C THR A 713 -20.56 -41.09 -29.64
N LEU A 714 -19.49 -40.37 -29.30
CA LEU A 714 -19.42 -39.55 -28.09
C LEU A 714 -20.31 -38.31 -28.18
N LEU A 715 -20.35 -37.65 -29.34
CA LEU A 715 -21.22 -36.50 -29.60
C LEU A 715 -22.70 -36.90 -29.51
N ALA A 716 -23.08 -38.05 -30.07
CA ALA A 716 -24.44 -38.58 -29.95
C ALA A 716 -24.86 -38.74 -28.48
N ARG A 717 -23.96 -39.20 -27.60
CA ARG A 717 -24.20 -39.34 -26.15
C ARG A 717 -24.22 -38.00 -25.41
N LEU A 718 -23.46 -37.00 -25.84
CA LEU A 718 -23.48 -35.68 -25.24
C LEU A 718 -24.76 -34.91 -25.61
N ILE A 719 -25.21 -35.03 -26.85
CA ILE A 719 -26.37 -34.29 -27.36
C ILE A 719 -27.70 -34.82 -26.82
N THR A 720 -27.75 -36.03 -26.24
CA THR A 720 -28.94 -36.46 -25.47
C THR A 720 -29.25 -35.56 -24.29
N PHE A 721 -28.26 -34.82 -23.77
CA PHE A 721 -28.42 -33.86 -22.68
C PHE A 721 -28.84 -32.45 -23.15
N ALA A 722 -28.89 -32.20 -24.46
CA ALA A 722 -29.24 -30.90 -25.04
C ALA A 722 -30.50 -30.99 -25.93
N PRO A 723 -31.71 -31.03 -25.35
CA PRO A 723 -32.95 -31.10 -26.12
C PRO A 723 -33.24 -29.77 -26.83
N GLY A 724 -33.07 -29.74 -28.15
CA GLY A 724 -33.35 -28.56 -29.00
C GLY A 724 -33.36 -28.91 -30.49
N ASP A 725 -33.68 -27.94 -31.34
CA ASP A 725 -33.58 -28.10 -32.81
C ASP A 725 -32.10 -28.16 -33.21
N LEU A 726 -31.64 -29.40 -33.39
CA LEU A 726 -30.26 -29.82 -33.71
C LEU A 726 -30.25 -30.67 -34.97
N GLY A 727 -31.18 -30.46 -35.91
CA GLY A 727 -31.30 -31.25 -37.14
C GLY A 727 -29.99 -31.37 -37.91
N GLU A 728 -29.35 -30.23 -38.22
CA GLU A 728 -28.06 -30.19 -38.93
C GLU A 728 -26.92 -30.90 -38.17
N LEU A 729 -26.90 -30.78 -36.83
CA LEU A 729 -25.88 -31.43 -36.00
C LEU A 729 -26.09 -32.95 -35.91
N ARG A 730 -27.35 -33.41 -35.88
CA ARG A 730 -27.68 -34.84 -35.90
C ARG A 730 -27.33 -35.48 -37.24
N GLU A 731 -27.64 -34.82 -38.35
CA GLU A 731 -27.23 -35.28 -39.69
C GLU A 731 -25.70 -35.39 -39.82
N LEU A 732 -24.95 -34.42 -39.28
CA LEU A 732 -23.49 -34.47 -39.28
C LEU A 732 -22.92 -35.57 -38.37
N ILE A 733 -23.56 -35.87 -37.24
CA ILE A 733 -23.16 -36.96 -36.35
C ILE A 733 -23.45 -38.32 -36.99
N GLU A 734 -24.58 -38.47 -37.67
CA GLU A 734 -24.89 -39.66 -38.47
C GLU A 734 -23.88 -39.84 -39.61
N ALA A 735 -23.40 -38.74 -40.19
CA ALA A 735 -22.34 -38.76 -41.22
C ALA A 735 -20.95 -39.14 -40.68
N CYS A 736 -20.74 -39.16 -39.36
CA CYS A 736 -19.53 -39.72 -38.75
C CYS A 736 -19.51 -41.26 -38.75
N ASP A 737 -20.66 -41.93 -38.92
CA ASP A 737 -20.73 -43.40 -38.90
C ASP A 737 -19.97 -44.00 -40.09
N PRO A 738 -19.08 -44.99 -39.88
CA PRO A 738 -18.38 -45.66 -40.94
C PRO A 738 -19.27 -46.24 -42.06
N ALA A 739 -20.51 -46.62 -41.73
CA ALA A 739 -21.49 -47.20 -42.64
C ALA A 739 -22.23 -46.15 -43.51
N HIS A 740 -22.08 -44.85 -43.20
CA HIS A 740 -22.72 -43.77 -43.95
C HIS A 740 -22.13 -43.63 -45.36
N ARG A 741 -22.98 -43.73 -46.40
CA ARG A 741 -22.57 -43.62 -47.81
C ARG A 741 -22.62 -42.15 -48.26
N GLY A 742 -21.78 -41.30 -47.69
CA GLY A 742 -21.78 -39.84 -47.93
C GLY A 742 -20.47 -39.16 -47.55
N PHE A 743 -20.44 -37.83 -47.60
CA PHE A 743 -19.30 -37.01 -47.15
C PHE A 743 -19.10 -37.17 -45.64
N ARG A 744 -17.89 -37.52 -45.19
CA ARG A 744 -17.55 -37.57 -43.77
C ARG A 744 -17.01 -36.22 -43.30
N PRO A 745 -17.55 -35.64 -42.21
CA PRO A 745 -17.06 -34.38 -41.70
C PRO A 745 -15.70 -34.54 -41.04
N THR A 746 -14.88 -33.49 -41.11
CA THR A 746 -13.66 -33.38 -40.29
C THR A 746 -13.99 -32.89 -38.88
N ALA A 747 -13.11 -33.15 -37.91
CA ALA A 747 -13.28 -32.63 -36.55
C ALA A 747 -13.39 -31.09 -36.54
N GLY A 748 -12.59 -30.38 -37.36
CA GLY A 748 -12.69 -28.94 -37.54
C GLY A 748 -14.04 -28.45 -38.09
N GLN A 749 -14.67 -29.18 -39.01
CA GLN A 749 -16.02 -28.83 -39.50
C GLN A 749 -17.10 -29.00 -38.42
N LEU A 750 -16.95 -30.02 -37.57
CA LEU A 750 -17.82 -30.20 -36.40
C LEU A 750 -17.65 -29.05 -35.39
N VAL A 751 -16.41 -28.55 -35.20
CA VAL A 751 -16.16 -27.35 -34.38
C VAL A 751 -16.88 -26.14 -34.94
N GLU A 752 -16.82 -25.90 -36.25
CA GLU A 752 -17.46 -24.74 -36.90
C GLU A 752 -18.98 -24.75 -36.75
N VAL A 753 -19.63 -25.91 -36.88
CA VAL A 753 -21.09 -26.02 -36.73
C VAL A 753 -21.52 -25.85 -35.26
N LEU A 754 -20.77 -26.44 -34.33
CA LEU A 754 -21.00 -26.24 -32.89
C LEU A 754 -20.76 -24.76 -32.50
N ALA A 755 -19.75 -24.11 -33.05
CA ALA A 755 -19.46 -22.69 -32.91
C ALA A 755 -20.56 -21.80 -33.51
N ALA A 756 -21.06 -22.09 -34.70
CA ALA A 756 -22.16 -21.34 -35.31
C ALA A 756 -23.43 -21.40 -34.44
N ARG A 757 -23.72 -22.57 -33.85
CA ARG A 757 -24.87 -22.75 -32.96
C ARG A 757 -24.72 -22.00 -31.63
N LEU A 758 -23.48 -21.83 -31.16
CA LEU A 758 -23.14 -21.01 -30.00
C LEU A 758 -23.04 -19.49 -30.33
N GLY A 759 -23.04 -19.10 -31.62
CA GLY A 759 -23.25 -17.72 -32.13
C GLY A 759 -22.05 -16.77 -32.20
N MET A 760 -20.93 -17.11 -32.87
CA MET A 760 -19.70 -16.24 -32.97
C MET A 760 -19.56 -15.48 -34.30
N GLN A 761 -19.25 -14.17 -34.23
CA GLN A 761 -18.97 -13.26 -35.36
C GLN A 761 -17.43 -13.04 -35.60
N GLY A 762 -17.04 -12.58 -36.80
CA GLY A 762 -15.65 -12.39 -37.29
C GLY A 762 -14.77 -11.36 -36.54
N ASP A 763 -13.46 -11.27 -36.88
CA ASP A 763 -12.39 -10.56 -36.13
C ASP A 763 -12.07 -9.14 -36.62
N ASP A 764 -12.97 -8.20 -36.34
CA ASP A 764 -12.83 -6.76 -36.65
C ASP A 764 -11.54 -6.15 -36.05
N GLY A 765 -11.04 -6.73 -34.96
CA GLY A 765 -9.76 -6.36 -34.38
C GLY A 765 -8.60 -6.43 -35.39
N LYS A 766 -8.50 -7.52 -36.15
CA LYS A 766 -7.42 -7.67 -37.13
C LYS A 766 -7.51 -6.64 -38.27
N LEU A 767 -8.72 -6.19 -38.60
CA LEU A 767 -8.95 -5.17 -39.62
C LEU A 767 -8.40 -3.81 -39.17
N VAL A 768 -8.69 -3.37 -37.94
CA VAL A 768 -8.21 -2.09 -37.40
C VAL A 768 -6.70 -2.10 -37.16
N ALA A 769 -6.12 -3.24 -36.78
CA ALA A 769 -4.66 -3.39 -36.64
C ALA A 769 -3.92 -3.16 -37.97
N ALA A 770 -4.53 -3.55 -39.10
CA ALA A 770 -3.95 -3.39 -40.43
C ALA A 770 -4.10 -1.96 -40.99
N MET A 771 -4.88 -1.08 -40.35
CA MET A 771 -5.08 0.30 -40.79
C MET A 771 -3.90 1.20 -40.41
N ASP A 772 -3.47 2.03 -41.36
CA ASP A 772 -2.49 3.08 -41.06
C ASP A 772 -3.04 4.12 -40.07
N ALA A 773 -2.15 4.93 -39.49
CA ALA A 773 -2.53 5.92 -38.47
C ALA A 773 -3.52 6.98 -39.01
N ARG A 774 -3.44 7.30 -40.31
CA ARG A 774 -4.32 8.27 -40.95
C ARG A 774 -5.74 7.71 -41.08
N ALA A 775 -5.89 6.47 -41.53
CA ALA A 775 -7.16 5.79 -41.66
C ALA A 775 -7.83 5.58 -40.29
N ARG A 776 -7.06 5.24 -39.23
CA ARG A 776 -7.57 5.19 -37.85
C ARG A 776 -8.09 6.55 -37.39
N THR A 777 -7.36 7.63 -37.70
CA THR A 777 -7.77 9.00 -37.37
C THR A 777 -9.03 9.43 -38.13
N GLU A 778 -9.12 9.14 -39.43
CA GLU A 778 -10.30 9.41 -40.25
C GLU A 778 -11.54 8.68 -39.70
N LEU A 779 -11.36 7.44 -39.23
CA LEU A 779 -12.42 6.67 -38.59
C LEU A 779 -12.87 7.30 -37.25
N ILE A 780 -11.94 7.75 -36.41
CA ILE A 780 -12.24 8.47 -35.14
C ILE A 780 -12.99 9.78 -35.39
N ARG A 781 -12.69 10.47 -36.50
CA ARG A 781 -13.32 11.74 -36.91
C ARG A 781 -14.68 11.57 -37.61
N THR A 782 -15.18 10.35 -37.72
CA THR A 782 -16.47 10.09 -38.38
C THR A 782 -17.60 10.88 -37.73
N ARG A 783 -18.38 11.62 -38.52
CA ARG A 783 -19.49 12.43 -38.01
C ARG A 783 -20.58 11.53 -37.42
N VAL A 784 -21.04 11.87 -36.22
CA VAL A 784 -22.14 11.17 -35.54
C VAL A 784 -23.41 12.02 -35.67
N ARG A 785 -24.56 11.38 -35.95
CA ARG A 785 -25.86 12.07 -36.12
C ARG A 785 -26.56 12.35 -34.79
N SER A 786 -26.20 11.62 -33.75
CA SER A 786 -26.72 11.72 -32.39
C SER A 786 -25.62 11.32 -31.39
N CYS A 787 -25.78 11.71 -30.12
CA CYS A 787 -24.83 11.39 -29.06
C CYS A 787 -24.55 9.88 -28.99
N ARG A 788 -23.29 9.49 -29.18
CA ARG A 788 -22.85 8.10 -29.03
C ARG A 788 -22.40 7.86 -27.59
N GLN A 789 -23.02 6.88 -26.95
CA GLN A 789 -22.74 6.53 -25.55
C GLN A 789 -21.84 5.29 -25.48
N VAL A 790 -20.71 5.45 -24.80
CA VAL A 790 -19.72 4.40 -24.57
C VAL A 790 -19.69 4.10 -23.07
N ALA A 791 -20.01 2.87 -22.68
CA ALA A 791 -19.89 2.44 -21.30
C ALA A 791 -18.54 1.75 -21.08
N VAL A 792 -17.80 2.15 -20.04
CA VAL A 792 -16.52 1.56 -19.63
C VAL A 792 -16.72 0.84 -18.31
N LEU A 793 -16.56 -0.47 -18.34
CA LEU A 793 -16.93 -1.41 -17.28
C LEU A 793 -15.88 -2.53 -17.20
N GLY A 794 -15.96 -3.40 -16.21
CA GLY A 794 -15.06 -4.57 -16.14
C GLY A 794 -15.05 -5.27 -14.78
N PRO A 795 -14.65 -6.56 -14.78
CA PRO A 795 -14.79 -7.46 -13.62
C PRO A 795 -13.86 -7.11 -12.45
N GLY A 796 -12.73 -6.44 -12.69
CA GLY A 796 -11.77 -6.08 -11.65
C GLY A 796 -11.86 -4.61 -11.26
N GLY A 797 -12.01 -4.29 -9.97
CA GLY A 797 -12.10 -2.91 -9.44
C GLY A 797 -10.93 -2.00 -9.85
N THR A 798 -9.78 -2.58 -10.18
CA THR A 798 -8.52 -1.88 -10.40
C THR A 798 -7.89 -2.10 -11.77
N SER A 799 -8.66 -2.63 -12.72
CA SER A 799 -8.21 -2.92 -14.09
C SER A 799 -7.88 -1.69 -14.95
N GLY A 800 -7.95 -0.47 -14.39
CA GLY A 800 -7.68 0.76 -15.14
C GLY A 800 -8.88 1.29 -15.91
N LYS A 801 -10.12 1.00 -15.48
CA LYS A 801 -11.38 1.51 -16.07
C LYS A 801 -11.39 3.04 -16.22
N SER A 802 -11.22 3.76 -15.12
CA SER A 802 -11.20 5.23 -15.10
C SER A 802 -10.06 5.82 -15.93
N THR A 803 -8.90 5.17 -15.94
CA THR A 803 -7.76 5.55 -16.80
C THR A 803 -8.12 5.39 -18.28
N THR A 804 -8.72 4.25 -18.63
CA THR A 804 -9.14 3.94 -20.00
C THR A 804 -10.22 4.89 -20.46
N ALA A 805 -11.22 5.19 -19.62
CA ALA A 805 -12.28 6.15 -19.90
C ALA A 805 -11.72 7.57 -20.15
N ALA A 806 -10.83 8.05 -19.28
CA ALA A 806 -10.23 9.37 -19.39
C ALA A 806 -9.33 9.50 -20.64
N LEU A 807 -8.49 8.51 -20.94
CA LEU A 807 -7.62 8.55 -22.12
C LEU A 807 -8.37 8.34 -23.43
N LEU A 808 -9.40 7.49 -23.45
CA LEU A 808 -10.30 7.34 -24.59
C LEU A 808 -11.00 8.67 -24.90
N ALA A 809 -11.49 9.37 -23.88
CA ALA A 809 -12.06 10.70 -24.04
C ALA A 809 -11.04 11.74 -24.54
N THR A 810 -9.80 11.63 -24.06
CA THR A 810 -8.70 12.51 -24.48
C THR A 810 -8.40 12.34 -25.97
N VAL A 811 -8.39 11.11 -26.49
CA VAL A 811 -8.23 10.85 -27.94
C VAL A 811 -9.39 11.43 -28.73
N PHE A 812 -10.64 11.16 -28.33
CA PHE A 812 -11.81 11.68 -29.03
C PHE A 812 -11.87 13.21 -29.03
N ALA A 813 -11.64 13.86 -27.88
CA ALA A 813 -11.66 15.32 -27.77
C ALA A 813 -10.56 15.97 -28.62
N THR A 814 -9.35 15.40 -28.62
CA THR A 814 -8.22 15.89 -29.41
C THR A 814 -8.50 15.81 -30.91
N GLU A 815 -9.01 14.67 -31.39
CA GLU A 815 -9.22 14.44 -32.82
C GLU A 815 -10.48 15.10 -33.38
N ARG A 816 -11.50 15.31 -32.55
CA ARG A 816 -12.80 15.87 -32.97
C ARG A 816 -12.96 17.36 -32.65
N GLY A 817 -12.05 17.95 -31.89
CA GLY A 817 -12.10 19.37 -31.50
C GLY A 817 -13.13 19.66 -30.41
N GLY A 818 -13.28 18.76 -29.43
CA GLY A 818 -14.22 18.89 -28.30
C GLY A 818 -15.47 18.02 -28.42
N GLY A 819 -16.56 18.41 -27.75
CA GLY A 819 -17.83 17.67 -27.80
C GLY A 819 -17.80 16.28 -27.16
N THR A 820 -16.81 16.00 -26.32
CA THR A 820 -16.68 14.75 -25.56
C THR A 820 -16.78 15.02 -24.06
N ILE A 821 -17.57 14.20 -23.35
CA ILE A 821 -17.69 14.23 -21.90
C ILE A 821 -17.46 12.84 -21.30
N VAL A 822 -16.79 12.79 -20.15
CA VAL A 822 -16.71 11.60 -19.29
C VAL A 822 -17.56 11.82 -18.05
N VAL A 823 -18.45 10.89 -17.75
CA VAL A 823 -19.33 10.94 -16.59
C VAL A 823 -19.01 9.78 -15.68
N ASP A 824 -18.82 10.07 -14.39
CA ASP A 824 -18.71 9.06 -13.35
C ASP A 824 -20.08 8.44 -13.08
N ALA A 825 -20.19 7.13 -13.33
CA ALA A 825 -21.42 6.37 -13.14
C ALA A 825 -21.70 6.05 -11.67
N ASP A 826 -20.66 6.11 -10.82
CA ASP A 826 -20.73 5.83 -9.39
C ASP A 826 -20.26 7.07 -8.61
N PRO A 827 -21.03 8.19 -8.64
CA PRO A 827 -20.61 9.45 -8.02
C PRO A 827 -20.30 9.25 -6.54
N GLY A 828 -19.09 9.63 -6.14
CA GLY A 828 -18.63 9.48 -4.76
C GLY A 828 -17.93 8.16 -4.44
N VAL A 829 -17.86 7.21 -5.37
CA VAL A 829 -17.07 5.98 -5.22
C VAL A 829 -15.97 5.89 -6.28
N GLY A 830 -16.21 6.47 -7.47
CA GLY A 830 -15.29 6.42 -8.61
C GLY A 830 -13.93 7.09 -8.41
N THR A 831 -12.92 6.61 -9.14
CA THR A 831 -11.55 7.14 -9.11
C THR A 831 -11.25 8.11 -10.27
N LEU A 832 -12.27 8.46 -11.06
CA LEU A 832 -12.15 9.35 -12.22
C LEU A 832 -11.63 10.75 -11.85
N GLY A 833 -12.05 11.29 -10.70
CA GLY A 833 -11.60 12.59 -10.20
C GLY A 833 -10.09 12.71 -9.98
N PHE A 834 -9.38 11.60 -9.82
CA PHE A 834 -7.92 11.58 -9.72
C PHE A 834 -7.20 11.68 -11.07
N ARG A 835 -7.92 11.55 -12.20
CA ARG A 835 -7.36 11.59 -13.56
C ARG A 835 -7.46 12.96 -14.23
N VAL A 836 -8.02 13.94 -13.53
CA VAL A 836 -8.22 15.30 -14.01
C VAL A 836 -7.35 16.26 -13.19
N ASN A 837 -6.66 17.17 -13.87
CA ASN A 837 -5.88 18.22 -13.21
C ASN A 837 -6.81 19.21 -12.52
N GLU A 838 -6.58 19.47 -11.24
CA GLU A 838 -7.40 20.32 -10.36
C GLU A 838 -8.91 20.10 -10.56
N ASN A 839 -9.54 19.20 -9.79
CA ASN A 839 -10.98 18.96 -9.87
C ASN A 839 -11.78 20.21 -9.43
N GLN A 840 -11.96 21.17 -10.36
CA GLN A 840 -12.57 22.49 -10.16
C GLN A 840 -14.10 22.43 -10.23
N GLY A 841 -14.66 21.40 -10.88
CA GLY A 841 -16.09 21.20 -11.01
C GLY A 841 -16.77 20.83 -9.70
N ARG A 842 -17.98 21.36 -9.47
CA ARG A 842 -18.80 21.04 -8.29
C ARG A 842 -19.39 19.61 -8.30
N GLY A 843 -19.33 18.90 -9.43
CA GLY A 843 -19.68 17.48 -9.55
C GLY A 843 -21.18 17.17 -9.73
N MET A 844 -21.48 15.89 -9.95
CA MET A 844 -22.81 15.33 -10.23
C MET A 844 -23.82 15.64 -9.10
N THR A 845 -23.42 15.51 -7.84
CA THR A 845 -24.30 15.77 -6.68
C THR A 845 -24.72 17.23 -6.61
N ALA A 846 -23.83 18.16 -6.95
CA ALA A 846 -24.19 19.58 -6.99
C ALA A 846 -25.06 19.91 -8.21
N LEU A 847 -24.81 19.25 -9.35
CA LEU A 847 -25.56 19.44 -10.58
C LEU A 847 -27.02 18.97 -10.44
N THR A 848 -27.25 17.78 -9.86
CA THR A 848 -28.60 17.25 -9.62
C THR A 848 -29.46 18.20 -8.78
N ARG A 849 -28.88 18.83 -7.75
CA ARG A 849 -29.57 19.85 -6.93
C ARG A 849 -29.86 21.16 -7.67
N ALA A 850 -29.13 21.44 -8.73
CA ALA A 850 -29.25 22.67 -9.51
C ALA A 850 -29.93 22.47 -10.87
N LEU A 851 -30.47 21.28 -11.16
CA LEU A 851 -31.08 20.93 -12.44
C LEU A 851 -32.12 21.95 -12.95
N SER A 852 -32.91 22.53 -12.05
CA SER A 852 -33.92 23.55 -12.39
C SER A 852 -33.33 24.88 -12.89
N ARG A 853 -32.03 25.11 -12.66
CA ARG A 853 -31.29 26.31 -13.07
C ARG A 853 -30.53 26.11 -14.38
N ILE A 854 -30.42 24.88 -14.87
CA ILE A 854 -29.72 24.55 -16.11
C ILE A 854 -30.66 24.82 -17.29
N LYS A 855 -30.31 25.78 -18.15
CA LYS A 855 -31.08 26.14 -19.35
C LYS A 855 -30.25 26.01 -20.63
N ASN A 856 -28.95 26.22 -20.56
CA ASN A 856 -28.02 26.18 -21.68
C ASN A 856 -26.75 25.38 -21.34
N VAL A 857 -25.96 25.06 -22.37
CA VAL A 857 -24.68 24.32 -22.23
C VAL A 857 -23.72 24.99 -21.24
N ARG A 858 -23.62 26.31 -21.24
CA ARG A 858 -22.73 27.07 -20.35
C ARG A 858 -23.11 26.97 -18.87
N ASP A 859 -24.34 26.57 -18.57
CA ASP A 859 -24.79 26.42 -17.18
C ASP A 859 -24.18 25.15 -16.53
N PHE A 860 -23.63 24.24 -17.34
CA PHE A 860 -22.89 23.07 -16.85
C PHE A 860 -21.46 23.40 -16.42
N ASP A 861 -20.83 24.45 -16.95
CA ASP A 861 -19.42 24.80 -16.71
C ASP A 861 -19.01 24.81 -15.22
N PRO A 862 -19.80 25.35 -14.27
CA PRO A 862 -19.44 25.33 -12.85
C PRO A 862 -19.41 23.93 -12.20
N TYR A 863 -19.96 22.92 -12.86
CA TYR A 863 -20.09 21.55 -12.37
C TYR A 863 -19.09 20.60 -13.01
N LEU A 864 -18.53 20.99 -14.16
CA LEU A 864 -17.62 20.19 -14.95
C LEU A 864 -16.16 20.57 -14.67
N SER A 865 -15.30 19.57 -14.66
CA SER A 865 -13.85 19.77 -14.78
C SER A 865 -13.46 19.62 -16.25
N THR A 866 -12.38 20.26 -16.69
CA THR A 866 -11.95 20.23 -18.10
C THR A 866 -10.53 19.70 -18.19
N MET A 867 -10.32 18.70 -19.05
CA MET A 867 -9.00 18.13 -19.34
C MET A 867 -8.22 19.01 -20.33
N ARG A 868 -6.90 18.90 -20.37
CA ARG A 868 -6.05 19.62 -21.37
C ARG A 868 -6.47 19.39 -22.83
N SER A 869 -7.01 18.23 -23.14
CA SER A 869 -7.54 17.86 -24.47
C SER A 869 -8.84 18.57 -24.85
N GLY A 870 -9.47 19.28 -23.93
CA GLY A 870 -10.81 19.87 -24.11
C GLY A 870 -11.96 18.90 -23.82
N ALA A 871 -11.69 17.69 -23.32
CA ALA A 871 -12.72 16.79 -22.81
C ALA A 871 -13.28 17.33 -21.48
N HIS A 872 -14.61 17.31 -21.34
CA HIS A 872 -15.26 17.65 -20.07
C HIS A 872 -15.39 16.41 -19.19
N VAL A 873 -15.32 16.58 -17.87
CA VAL A 873 -15.43 15.50 -16.89
C VAL A 873 -16.43 15.89 -15.81
N LEU A 874 -17.43 15.03 -15.60
CA LEU A 874 -18.41 15.13 -14.53
C LEU A 874 -18.17 14.00 -13.53
N THR A 875 -17.52 14.33 -12.41
CA THR A 875 -17.21 13.39 -11.33
C THR A 875 -17.41 14.08 -10.00
N ASP A 876 -17.85 13.31 -9.00
CA ASP A 876 -17.98 13.78 -7.63
C ASP A 876 -16.71 13.48 -6.84
N LEU A 877 -16.49 14.21 -5.74
CA LEU A 877 -15.46 13.84 -4.78
C LEU A 877 -15.82 12.51 -4.11
N VAL A 878 -14.85 11.61 -4.03
CA VAL A 878 -14.99 10.33 -3.31
C VAL A 878 -15.51 10.56 -1.87
N GLY A 879 -16.47 9.73 -1.48
CA GLY A 879 -17.20 9.74 -0.21
C GLY A 879 -18.41 10.70 -0.15
N LEU A 880 -18.83 11.32 -1.25
CA LEU A 880 -20.14 11.97 -1.30
C LEU A 880 -21.26 10.92 -1.45
N PRO A 881 -22.42 11.09 -0.79
CA PRO A 881 -23.54 10.18 -0.95
C PRO A 881 -24.07 10.26 -2.38
N THR A 882 -24.28 9.09 -3.00
CA THR A 882 -24.83 8.98 -4.36
C THR A 882 -26.21 9.63 -4.41
N PRO A 883 -26.48 10.53 -5.38
CA PRO A 883 -27.81 11.13 -5.55
C PRO A 883 -28.87 10.10 -5.93
N ASP A 884 -30.14 10.46 -5.76
CA ASP A 884 -31.26 9.62 -6.22
C ASP A 884 -31.16 9.33 -7.74
N PRO A 885 -31.53 8.12 -8.21
CA PRO A 885 -31.40 7.73 -9.61
C PRO A 885 -32.18 8.60 -10.61
N ALA A 886 -33.35 9.11 -10.22
CA ALA A 886 -34.23 9.86 -11.12
C ALA A 886 -33.64 11.22 -11.57
N PRO A 887 -33.08 12.06 -10.68
CA PRO A 887 -32.30 13.23 -11.06
C PRO A 887 -31.09 12.91 -11.95
N ILE A 888 -30.38 11.81 -11.68
CA ILE A 888 -29.20 11.39 -12.46
C ILE A 888 -29.60 11.12 -13.92
N GLN A 889 -30.69 10.38 -14.14
CA GLN A 889 -31.16 10.09 -15.50
C GLN A 889 -31.46 11.37 -16.29
N ARG A 890 -32.04 12.38 -15.64
CA ARG A 890 -32.31 13.68 -16.26
C ARG A 890 -31.04 14.46 -16.62
N VAL A 891 -29.97 14.32 -15.84
CA VAL A 891 -28.64 14.87 -16.20
C VAL A 891 -28.13 14.18 -17.46
N TYR A 892 -28.15 12.85 -17.52
CA TYR A 892 -27.73 12.11 -18.72
C TYR A 892 -28.53 12.52 -19.97
N ASP A 893 -29.85 12.71 -19.84
CA ASP A 893 -30.69 13.14 -20.96
C ASP A 893 -30.34 14.55 -21.49
N LEU A 894 -29.95 15.47 -20.60
CA LEU A 894 -29.48 16.79 -21.00
C LEU A 894 -28.08 16.73 -21.63
N LEU A 895 -27.17 15.95 -21.06
CA LEU A 895 -25.81 15.78 -21.60
C LEU A 895 -25.85 15.19 -23.02
N ARG A 896 -26.74 14.24 -23.29
CA ARG A 896 -26.96 13.65 -24.63
C ARG A 896 -27.38 14.65 -25.70
N GLN A 897 -27.95 15.80 -25.33
CA GLN A 897 -28.36 16.83 -26.27
C GLN A 897 -27.21 17.78 -26.64
N HIS A 898 -26.13 17.78 -25.85
CA HIS A 898 -25.07 18.78 -25.93
C HIS A 898 -23.69 18.21 -26.26
N TYR A 899 -23.49 16.91 -26.05
CA TYR A 899 -22.24 16.21 -26.36
C TYR A 899 -22.42 15.21 -27.50
N GLU A 900 -21.42 15.11 -28.37
CA GLU A 900 -21.39 14.12 -29.47
C GLU A 900 -21.00 12.73 -28.95
N ILE A 901 -20.10 12.70 -27.97
CA ILE A 901 -19.59 11.47 -27.36
C ILE A 901 -19.73 11.60 -25.83
N LEU A 902 -20.43 10.65 -25.23
CA LEU A 902 -20.59 10.53 -23.79
C LEU A 902 -19.99 9.20 -23.34
N ILE A 903 -18.92 9.27 -22.56
CA ILE A 903 -18.26 8.10 -21.99
C ILE A 903 -18.68 7.98 -20.53
N THR A 904 -19.17 6.82 -20.14
CA THR A 904 -19.58 6.55 -18.76
C THR A 904 -18.55 5.64 -18.10
N ASP A 905 -17.90 6.12 -17.04
CA ASP A 905 -16.93 5.37 -16.25
C ASP A 905 -17.61 4.72 -15.05
N SER A 906 -17.66 3.39 -15.02
CA SER A 906 -18.28 2.63 -13.93
C SER A 906 -17.21 1.96 -13.09
N HIS A 907 -17.10 2.37 -11.83
CA HIS A 907 -16.16 1.80 -10.88
C HIS A 907 -16.66 0.45 -10.33
N SER A 908 -17.95 0.36 -9.99
CA SER A 908 -18.54 -0.83 -9.39
C SER A 908 -18.49 -2.03 -10.35
N THR A 909 -18.08 -3.17 -9.80
CA THR A 909 -18.06 -4.49 -10.44
C THR A 909 -19.41 -5.20 -10.34
N ASP A 910 -20.32 -4.71 -9.48
CA ASP A 910 -21.63 -5.30 -9.29
C ASP A 910 -22.57 -4.87 -10.42
N LEU A 911 -23.18 -5.87 -11.06
CA LEU A 911 -24.22 -5.70 -12.07
C LEU A 911 -25.58 -5.81 -11.40
N ASP A 912 -25.93 -4.77 -10.63
CA ASP A 912 -27.23 -4.59 -9.99
C ASP A 912 -28.21 -3.80 -10.90
N GLU A 913 -29.43 -3.58 -10.42
CA GLU A 913 -30.45 -2.87 -11.19
C GLU A 913 -30.04 -1.42 -11.55
N SER A 914 -29.15 -0.81 -10.76
CA SER A 914 -28.66 0.55 -11.03
C SER A 914 -27.81 0.61 -12.30
N LYS A 915 -27.06 -0.46 -12.61
CA LYS A 915 -26.23 -0.56 -13.83
C LYS A 915 -27.03 -0.65 -15.12
N HIS A 916 -28.31 -0.98 -15.06
CA HIS A 916 -29.17 -0.87 -16.25
C HIS A 916 -29.24 0.56 -16.79
N SER A 917 -29.14 1.58 -15.93
CA SER A 917 -29.14 2.98 -16.36
C SER A 917 -27.93 3.35 -17.23
N VAL A 918 -26.81 2.64 -17.08
CA VAL A 918 -25.57 2.82 -17.85
C VAL A 918 -25.56 1.92 -19.09
N LEU A 919 -25.93 0.65 -18.92
CA LEU A 919 -25.86 -0.37 -19.97
C LEU A 919 -26.97 -0.22 -21.03
N ASN A 920 -28.21 0.06 -20.62
CA ASN A 920 -29.34 0.17 -21.54
C ASN A 920 -29.16 1.24 -22.64
N PRO A 921 -28.69 2.47 -22.33
CA PRO A 921 -28.46 3.49 -23.36
C PRO A 921 -27.10 3.36 -24.08
N ALA A 922 -26.23 2.43 -23.66
CA ALA A 922 -24.90 2.29 -24.22
C ALA A 922 -24.97 1.73 -25.64
N HIS A 923 -24.40 2.48 -26.59
CA HIS A 923 -24.25 2.04 -27.97
C HIS A 923 -23.01 1.16 -28.14
N GLN A 924 -22.02 1.34 -27.26
CA GLN A 924 -20.76 0.61 -27.28
C GLN A 924 -20.36 0.26 -25.85
N LEU A 925 -19.82 -0.94 -25.66
CA LEU A 925 -19.29 -1.40 -24.38
C LEU A 925 -17.79 -1.60 -24.50
N VAL A 926 -17.04 -1.12 -23.51
CA VAL A 926 -15.62 -1.37 -23.32
C VAL A 926 -15.44 -2.11 -22.00
N ILE A 927 -14.89 -3.33 -22.07
CA ILE A 927 -14.65 -4.17 -20.89
C ILE A 927 -13.17 -4.14 -20.57
N VAL A 928 -12.78 -3.57 -19.44
CA VAL A 928 -11.38 -3.45 -19.04
C VAL A 928 -11.03 -4.54 -18.02
N ALA A 929 -10.01 -5.34 -18.34
CA ALA A 929 -9.48 -6.41 -17.50
C ALA A 929 -7.95 -6.32 -17.38
N GLU A 930 -7.40 -6.85 -16.29
CA GLU A 930 -5.95 -6.79 -16.01
C GLU A 930 -5.15 -7.75 -16.92
N SER A 931 -5.72 -8.91 -17.21
CA SER A 931 -5.13 -9.90 -18.11
C SER A 931 -6.22 -10.76 -18.73
N LEU A 932 -5.85 -11.53 -19.73
CA LEU A 932 -6.74 -12.53 -20.30
C LEU A 932 -7.07 -13.60 -19.27
N ASP A 933 -6.09 -14.09 -18.52
CA ASP A 933 -6.30 -15.11 -17.47
C ASP A 933 -7.29 -14.64 -16.40
N ALA A 934 -7.23 -13.37 -15.99
CA ALA A 934 -8.17 -12.79 -15.04
C ALA A 934 -9.59 -12.72 -15.60
N LEU A 935 -9.72 -12.46 -16.90
CA LEU A 935 -10.99 -12.48 -17.60
C LEU A 935 -11.57 -13.91 -17.72
N MET A 936 -10.70 -14.89 -17.91
CA MET A 936 -11.06 -16.31 -18.04
C MET A 936 -11.26 -17.02 -16.70
N ALA A 937 -10.82 -16.42 -15.59
CA ALA A 937 -11.05 -16.92 -14.24
C ALA A 937 -12.54 -16.93 -13.87
N PHE A 938 -12.89 -17.64 -12.80
CA PHE A 938 -14.28 -17.84 -12.35
C PHE A 938 -15.05 -16.52 -12.21
N GLU A 939 -14.46 -15.50 -11.59
CA GLU A 939 -15.08 -14.18 -11.38
C GLU A 939 -15.34 -13.45 -12.70
N GLY A 940 -14.39 -13.48 -13.63
CA GLY A 940 -14.55 -12.91 -14.98
C GLY A 940 -15.66 -13.61 -15.77
N LYS A 941 -15.69 -14.94 -15.75
CA LYS A 941 -16.74 -15.74 -16.38
C LYS A 941 -18.12 -15.45 -15.79
N GLN A 942 -18.23 -15.32 -14.46
CA GLN A 942 -19.48 -14.92 -13.81
C GLN A 942 -19.94 -13.52 -14.24
N TYR A 943 -19.02 -12.58 -14.44
CA TYR A 943 -19.34 -11.24 -14.93
C TYR A 943 -19.97 -11.27 -16.34
N PHE A 944 -19.40 -12.04 -17.27
CA PHE A 944 -19.98 -12.25 -18.60
C PHE A 944 -21.34 -12.94 -18.55
N ASN A 945 -21.44 -14.02 -17.78
CA ASN A 945 -22.69 -14.77 -17.63
C ASN A 945 -23.81 -13.90 -17.05
N ARG A 946 -23.48 -12.98 -16.13
CA ARG A 946 -24.45 -12.05 -15.58
C ARG A 946 -24.89 -10.99 -16.59
N LEU A 947 -23.99 -10.44 -17.41
CA LEU A 947 -24.38 -9.57 -18.52
C LEU A 947 -25.29 -10.28 -19.52
N LEU A 948 -25.00 -11.55 -19.84
CA LEU A 948 -25.84 -12.39 -20.69
C LEU A 948 -27.21 -12.65 -20.05
N GLY A 949 -27.25 -13.01 -18.76
CA GLY A 949 -28.47 -13.25 -18.00
C GLY A 949 -29.36 -12.00 -17.87
N LEU A 950 -28.77 -10.81 -17.90
CA LEU A 950 -29.49 -9.53 -17.93
C LEU A 950 -29.95 -9.11 -19.35
N GLY A 951 -29.72 -9.95 -20.36
CA GLY A 951 -30.19 -9.73 -21.74
C GLY A 951 -29.26 -8.87 -22.61
N TYR A 952 -28.06 -8.52 -22.16
CA TYR A 952 -27.14 -7.63 -22.90
C TYR A 952 -26.29 -8.34 -23.97
N LYS A 953 -26.77 -9.47 -24.52
CA LYS A 953 -26.03 -10.28 -25.50
C LYS A 953 -25.58 -9.49 -26.73
N GLU A 954 -26.45 -8.64 -27.28
CA GLU A 954 -26.12 -7.80 -28.45
C GLU A 954 -25.12 -6.68 -28.12
N LEU A 955 -25.23 -6.09 -26.92
CA LEU A 955 -24.27 -5.08 -26.46
C LEU A 955 -22.89 -5.71 -26.18
N LEU A 956 -22.90 -6.95 -25.71
CA LEU A 956 -21.70 -7.74 -25.44
C LEU A 956 -21.00 -8.14 -26.74
N SER A 957 -21.71 -8.67 -27.74
CA SER A 957 -21.10 -9.06 -29.02
C SER A 957 -20.42 -7.90 -29.76
N ARG A 958 -20.90 -6.67 -29.58
CA ARG A 958 -20.24 -5.46 -30.09
C ARG A 958 -19.12 -4.91 -29.21
N SER A 959 -18.91 -5.44 -28.00
CA SER A 959 -17.96 -4.89 -27.02
C SER A 959 -16.49 -5.00 -27.44
N VAL A 960 -15.65 -4.13 -26.91
CA VAL A 960 -14.19 -4.20 -27.06
C VAL A 960 -13.58 -4.51 -25.70
N ILE A 961 -12.77 -5.56 -25.62
CA ILE A 961 -12.05 -5.90 -24.38
C ILE A 961 -10.71 -5.18 -24.39
N VAL A 962 -10.38 -4.55 -23.28
CA VAL A 962 -9.11 -3.87 -23.06
C VAL A 962 -8.35 -4.65 -22.00
N LEU A 963 -7.17 -5.15 -22.37
CA LEU A 963 -6.24 -5.82 -21.46
C LEU A 963 -5.21 -4.79 -20.98
N SER A 964 -5.43 -4.23 -19.80
CA SER A 964 -4.52 -3.27 -19.18
C SER A 964 -3.50 -4.03 -18.32
N THR A 965 -2.35 -4.35 -18.89
CA THR A 965 -1.35 -5.18 -18.19
C THR A 965 -0.72 -4.43 -17.00
N THR A 966 -0.68 -5.07 -15.84
CA THR A 966 -0.03 -4.56 -14.61
C THR A 966 1.42 -5.04 -14.45
N ALA A 967 1.85 -6.04 -15.22
CA ALA A 967 3.20 -6.60 -15.15
C ALA A 967 4.05 -6.22 -16.39
N PRO A 968 5.36 -5.96 -16.24
CA PRO A 968 6.26 -5.79 -17.37
C PRO A 968 6.42 -7.12 -18.11
N VAL A 969 5.69 -7.28 -19.21
CA VAL A 969 5.85 -8.45 -20.09
C VAL A 969 7.25 -8.38 -20.72
N ARG A 970 8.03 -9.46 -20.62
CA ARG A 970 9.34 -9.57 -21.30
C ARG A 970 9.15 -9.21 -22.77
N ARG A 971 9.94 -8.24 -23.26
CA ARG A 971 9.94 -7.73 -24.65
C ARG A 971 9.54 -8.82 -25.65
N ARG A 972 8.27 -8.82 -26.08
CA ARG A 972 7.93 -9.43 -27.37
C ARG A 972 8.64 -8.65 -28.47
N ARG A 973 8.92 -9.31 -29.59
CA ARG A 973 9.66 -8.71 -30.71
C ARG A 973 9.01 -7.37 -31.10
N GLN A 974 9.85 -6.36 -31.32
CA GLN A 974 9.45 -5.08 -31.92
C GLN A 974 8.63 -5.36 -33.19
N GLY A 975 7.32 -5.07 -33.14
CA GLY A 975 6.37 -5.32 -34.22
C GLY A 975 4.97 -5.75 -33.76
N GLU A 976 4.80 -6.32 -32.57
CA GLU A 976 3.49 -6.74 -32.03
C GLU A 976 2.93 -5.75 -30.99
N VAL A 977 2.79 -4.49 -31.38
CA VAL A 977 1.98 -3.51 -30.62
C VAL A 977 0.65 -3.45 -31.34
N GLY A 978 -0.30 -4.26 -30.91
CA GLY A 978 -1.50 -4.46 -31.71
C GLY A 978 -2.43 -5.47 -31.07
N ILE A 979 -3.69 -5.31 -31.44
CA ILE A 979 -4.84 -6.13 -31.08
C ILE A 979 -4.46 -7.58 -30.82
N ALA A 980 -4.79 -8.07 -29.62
CA ALA A 980 -4.44 -9.42 -29.19
C ALA A 980 -5.28 -10.46 -29.94
N GLU A 981 -4.71 -11.64 -30.14
CA GLU A 981 -5.45 -12.75 -30.74
C GLU A 981 -6.65 -13.12 -29.87
N ARG A 982 -7.85 -13.11 -30.45
CA ARG A 982 -9.08 -13.45 -29.73
C ARG A 982 -9.12 -14.95 -29.45
N PRO A 983 -9.10 -15.39 -28.17
CA PRO A 983 -9.28 -16.79 -27.82
C PRO A 983 -10.63 -17.29 -28.28
N ALA A 984 -10.72 -18.60 -28.56
CA ALA A 984 -11.95 -19.23 -29.02
C ALA A 984 -13.16 -18.89 -28.12
N GLU A 985 -12.96 -18.90 -26.81
CA GLU A 985 -13.98 -18.61 -25.79
C GLU A 985 -14.55 -17.17 -25.87
N LEU A 986 -13.81 -16.19 -26.38
CA LEU A 986 -14.22 -14.77 -26.39
C LEU A 986 -14.67 -14.25 -27.75
N ARG A 987 -14.46 -15.02 -28.82
CA ARG A 987 -14.83 -14.63 -30.19
C ARG A 987 -16.34 -14.43 -30.38
N HIS A 988 -17.17 -15.07 -29.55
CA HIS A 988 -18.62 -14.85 -29.47
C HIS A 988 -19.04 -13.64 -28.65
N LEU A 989 -18.18 -13.24 -27.71
CA LEU A 989 -18.53 -12.34 -26.61
C LEU A 989 -18.01 -10.93 -26.84
N CYS A 990 -17.09 -10.72 -27.77
CA CYS A 990 -16.55 -9.40 -28.06
C CYS A 990 -16.08 -9.27 -29.51
N ARG A 991 -16.06 -8.03 -29.98
CA ARG A 991 -15.64 -7.64 -31.33
C ARG A 991 -14.12 -7.63 -31.50
N GLY A 992 -13.38 -7.29 -30.45
CA GLY A 992 -11.93 -7.09 -30.51
C GLY A 992 -11.30 -7.03 -29.12
N ILE A 993 -10.01 -7.36 -29.05
CA ILE A 993 -9.20 -7.23 -27.83
C ILE A 993 -8.04 -6.28 -28.09
N VAL A 994 -7.90 -5.24 -27.27
CA VAL A 994 -6.77 -4.30 -27.32
C VAL A 994 -5.89 -4.50 -26.09
N ALA A 995 -4.61 -4.78 -26.31
CA ALA A 995 -3.63 -4.81 -25.23
C ALA A 995 -3.07 -3.41 -25.00
N ILE A 996 -3.15 -2.92 -23.76
CA ILE A 996 -2.56 -1.66 -23.33
C ILE A 996 -1.34 -1.99 -22.46
N PRO A 997 -0.13 -1.61 -22.88
CA PRO A 997 1.09 -1.92 -22.15
C PRO A 997 1.15 -1.18 -20.80
N HIS A 998 1.85 -1.78 -19.84
CA HIS A 998 2.07 -1.17 -18.53
C HIS A 998 2.82 0.16 -18.65
N SER A 999 2.29 1.21 -18.02
CA SER A 999 2.93 2.52 -17.98
C SER A 999 3.06 3.02 -16.54
N PRO A 1000 4.30 3.30 -16.07
CA PRO A 1000 4.53 3.92 -14.76
C PRO A 1000 3.84 5.29 -14.62
N TYR A 1001 3.68 6.01 -15.74
CA TYR A 1001 2.98 7.30 -15.77
C TYR A 1001 1.49 7.14 -15.40
N LEU A 1002 0.82 6.13 -15.96
CA LEU A 1002 -0.59 5.85 -15.70
C LEU A 1002 -0.84 5.17 -14.34
N ALA A 1003 0.11 4.38 -13.84
CA ALA A 1003 0.05 3.76 -12.51
C ALA A 1003 0.05 4.79 -11.37
N ASN A 1004 0.57 6.00 -11.62
CA ASN A 1004 0.81 7.00 -10.58
C ASN A 1004 -0.37 7.94 -10.26
N ALA A 1005 -1.60 7.62 -10.68
CA ALA A 1005 -2.74 8.55 -10.59
C ALA A 1005 -2.46 9.92 -11.29
N GLY A 1006 -1.59 9.94 -12.31
CA GLY A 1006 -1.32 11.13 -13.11
C GLY A 1006 -2.53 11.57 -13.94
N GLU A 1007 -2.54 12.86 -14.31
CA GLU A 1007 -3.47 13.43 -15.29
C GLU A 1007 -3.46 12.58 -16.58
N ALA A 1008 -4.64 12.32 -17.14
CA ALA A 1008 -4.75 11.63 -18.41
C ALA A 1008 -4.36 12.59 -19.57
N ASP A 1009 -3.06 12.67 -19.85
CA ASP A 1009 -2.47 13.49 -20.93
C ASP A 1009 -1.76 12.61 -21.96
N LEU A 1010 -2.17 12.71 -23.24
CA LEU A 1010 -1.55 12.01 -24.37
C LEU A 1010 -0.11 12.49 -24.65
N GLY A 1011 0.23 13.72 -24.28
CA GLY A 1011 1.56 14.29 -24.46
C GLY A 1011 2.63 13.62 -23.59
N GLY A 1012 2.23 13.10 -22.42
CA GLY A 1012 3.10 12.39 -21.49
C GLY A 1012 3.27 10.90 -21.78
N LEU A 1013 2.51 10.33 -22.72
CA LEU A 1013 2.59 8.92 -23.08
C LEU A 1013 3.69 8.66 -24.11
N ASP A 1014 4.30 7.47 -24.03
CA ASP A 1014 5.17 6.97 -25.09
C ASP A 1014 4.37 6.67 -26.38
N HIS A 1015 5.08 6.50 -27.49
CA HIS A 1015 4.47 6.27 -28.80
C HIS A 1015 3.64 4.98 -28.82
N GLU A 1016 4.09 3.95 -28.12
CA GLU A 1016 3.47 2.63 -28.09
C GLU A 1016 2.10 2.66 -27.41
N LEU A 1017 2.03 3.30 -26.25
CA LEU A 1017 0.81 3.47 -25.48
C LEU A 1017 -0.16 4.41 -26.16
N ARG A 1018 0.36 5.49 -26.77
CA ARG A 1018 -0.46 6.40 -27.59
C ARG A 1018 -1.12 5.62 -28.73
N ASP A 1019 -0.37 4.85 -29.50
CA ASP A 1019 -0.91 4.05 -30.61
C ASP A 1019 -1.98 3.04 -30.16
N ALA A 1020 -1.79 2.41 -29.00
CA ALA A 1020 -2.77 1.49 -28.43
C ALA A 1020 -4.11 2.18 -28.11
N TYR A 1021 -4.07 3.40 -27.56
CA TYR A 1021 -5.29 4.19 -27.31
C TYR A 1021 -5.95 4.69 -28.60
N TYR A 1022 -5.19 5.02 -29.65
CA TYR A 1022 -5.75 5.34 -30.96
C TYR A 1022 -6.38 4.10 -31.63
N ALA A 1023 -5.80 2.91 -31.46
CA ALA A 1023 -6.40 1.67 -31.95
C ALA A 1023 -7.71 1.34 -31.21
N LEU A 1024 -7.75 1.53 -29.88
CA LEU A 1024 -8.97 1.39 -29.08
C LEU A 1024 -10.05 2.39 -29.54
N ALA A 1025 -9.70 3.66 -29.70
CA ALA A 1025 -10.62 4.70 -30.16
C ALA A 1025 -11.17 4.40 -31.56
N ALA A 1026 -10.35 3.87 -32.47
CA ALA A 1026 -10.79 3.44 -33.79
C ALA A 1026 -11.78 2.26 -33.72
N LEU A 1027 -11.49 1.21 -32.95
CA LEU A 1027 -12.43 0.09 -32.77
C LEU A 1027 -13.78 0.54 -32.19
N VAL A 1028 -13.75 1.46 -31.22
CA VAL A 1028 -14.95 2.08 -30.65
C VAL A 1028 -15.69 2.90 -31.70
N ALA A 1029 -14.98 3.71 -32.50
CA ALA A 1029 -15.59 4.56 -33.51
C ALA A 1029 -16.19 3.78 -34.70
N GLN A 1030 -15.70 2.58 -34.99
CA GLN A 1030 -16.24 1.72 -36.05
C GLN A 1030 -17.72 1.36 -35.82
N SER A 1031 -18.15 1.24 -34.56
CA SER A 1031 -19.56 0.97 -34.25
C SER A 1031 -20.48 2.17 -34.51
N PHE A 1032 -19.92 3.37 -34.67
CA PHE A 1032 -20.73 4.58 -34.93
C PHE A 1032 -21.34 4.58 -36.34
N ASN A 1033 -20.82 3.75 -37.26
CA ASN A 1033 -21.29 3.56 -38.63
C ASN A 1033 -22.35 2.45 -38.79
N ALA A 1034 -22.51 1.58 -37.80
CA ALA A 1034 -23.32 0.36 -37.92
C ALA A 1034 -24.77 0.50 -37.40
N ALA A 1035 -25.27 1.74 -37.21
CA ALA A 1035 -26.58 2.02 -36.64
C ALA A 1035 -27.37 3.04 -37.46
#